data_AF-A0AA85EJ66-F1
#
_entry.id   AF-A0AA85EJ66-F1
#
_cell.length_a   1.000
_cell.length_b   1.000
_cell.length_c   1.000
_cell.angle_alpha   90.00
_cell.angle_beta   90.00
_cell.angle_gamma   90.00
#
_symmetry.space_group_name_H-M   'P 1'
#
loop_
_entity.id
_entity.type
_entity.pdbx_description
1 polymer ?
#
loop_
_entity_poly.entity_id
_entity_poly.type
_entity_poly.pdbx_seq_one_letter_code
_entity_poly.pdbx_strand_id
1 'polypeptide(L)'
;MKITRKETLNYLSDVLDAISRGVSDSDSSVRPSALQCDRLLKEIIMETEICDLTDIVLLLKERIYTNNPYTRQFIVSWISTLYAIPGLKISVYLPQLLDGLFRILGDPNPDLRRQCEMLLTDLLKEIEANPNEIALDTMINSLIVHCRLSATACALADIALKPSSPRNSQFSNLHNSSIVVDTSAQSISLTQNAQNASDSWSLKSGNICNAPEQLKQRAALKWIKTFVEIDPHHMLPYASGIIGAVLPCFMLCGPSDALQERKVALETAVCINETLLKAVRLFNSCTMNNSDSCESKAHNAMDSRRVSLNSGNQSESSIKFSQAENSTKHFADSSLNITTDSLSGEQNSSRILCTDAILEATFQLLNNSSLFTRLAALRWITVLAEVCSADVFSHVDRLLPEMLKLVSDPADEMVHSTISLIGKLSHHTTAVGNNCHNKESVILPQELVKLLHDPAVVNGQNNSQISDYSVEISSEESLPSSSSVPNTFCLRFLLDLVELFNKDSELLRRRGDMIITDLCQVLGADTVYCTVSTIISYIKPLESAFVLVQALNRILLTQPVLHNFRKQLRCINTKAQCQLFEKLYRAWCFNPVSLLALCMLTENYKHCSRLVKSFGDIVITVETLCDMDQLIQMIESPIFSIVGFQMVPSRQRM
;
A
#
# COMPACT_ATOMS: atom_id res chain seq x y z
N MET A 1 9.62 59.10 -8.95
CA MET A 1 9.17 58.00 -9.83
C MET A 1 8.91 58.44 -11.27
N LYS A 2 7.83 59.17 -11.59
CA LYS A 2 7.53 59.58 -12.99
C LYS A 2 8.68 60.34 -13.67
N ILE A 3 9.36 61.20 -12.91
CA ILE A 3 10.48 62.01 -13.38
C ILE A 3 11.79 61.21 -13.29
N THR A 4 12.08 60.64 -12.12
CA THR A 4 13.36 59.98 -11.79
C THR A 4 13.58 58.64 -12.51
N ARG A 5 12.52 57.94 -12.94
CA ARG A 5 12.54 56.62 -13.62
C ARG A 5 13.58 55.67 -13.02
N LYS A 6 14.66 55.35 -13.75
CA LYS A 6 15.72 54.41 -13.35
C LYS A 6 16.43 54.81 -12.06
N GLU A 7 16.57 56.10 -11.75
CA GLU A 7 17.19 56.56 -10.49
C GLU A 7 16.37 56.15 -9.26
N THR A 8 15.08 55.84 -9.43
CA THR A 8 14.23 55.29 -8.36
C THR A 8 14.76 53.96 -7.85
N LEU A 9 15.42 53.16 -8.70
CA LEU A 9 15.92 51.83 -8.35
C LEU A 9 17.05 51.88 -7.31
N ASN A 10 17.73 53.02 -7.16
CA ASN A 10 18.73 53.22 -6.10
C ASN A 10 18.13 53.17 -4.69
N TYR A 11 16.80 53.36 -4.57
CA TYR A 11 16.04 53.30 -3.33
C TYR A 11 14.95 52.22 -3.41
N LEU A 12 15.20 51.16 -4.20
CA LEU A 12 14.19 50.14 -4.50
C LEU A 12 13.58 49.54 -3.25
N SER A 13 14.41 49.15 -2.27
CA SER A 13 13.94 48.55 -1.02
C SER A 13 12.96 49.46 -0.27
N ASP A 14 13.33 50.72 -0.01
CA ASP A 14 12.50 51.68 0.71
C ASP A 14 11.21 52.03 -0.06
N VAL A 15 11.32 52.22 -1.38
CA VAL A 15 10.18 52.58 -2.24
C VAL A 15 9.19 51.41 -2.33
N LEU A 16 9.69 50.19 -2.57
CA LEU A 16 8.87 48.99 -2.65
C LEU A 16 8.15 48.72 -1.32
N ASP A 17 8.87 48.92 -0.21
CA ASP A 17 8.33 48.77 1.14
C ASP A 17 7.23 49.79 1.45
N ALA A 18 7.45 51.07 1.12
CA ALA A 18 6.44 52.11 1.25
C ALA A 18 5.19 51.86 0.39
N ILE A 19 5.37 51.44 -0.86
CA ILE A 19 4.26 51.09 -1.76
C ILE A 19 3.49 49.89 -1.22
N SER A 20 4.18 48.84 -0.78
CA SER A 20 3.57 47.63 -0.24
C SER A 20 2.68 47.92 0.99
N ARG A 21 3.14 48.80 1.90
CA ARG A 21 2.31 49.32 3.00
C ARG A 21 1.13 50.14 2.50
N GLY A 22 1.36 51.08 1.58
CA GLY A 22 0.33 51.97 1.07
C GLY A 22 -0.79 51.25 0.30
N VAL A 23 -0.47 50.19 -0.44
CA VAL A 23 -1.48 49.34 -1.12
C VAL A 23 -2.34 48.57 -0.12
N SER A 24 -1.76 48.27 1.04
CA SER A 24 -2.39 47.50 2.11
C SER A 24 -3.05 48.38 3.19
N ASP A 25 -3.11 49.69 2.96
CA ASP A 25 -3.57 50.68 3.94
C ASP A 25 -5.07 50.53 4.26
N SER A 26 -5.42 50.76 5.52
CA SER A 26 -6.81 50.80 5.99
C SER A 26 -7.62 51.94 5.35
N ASP A 27 -6.96 53.05 5.00
CA ASP A 27 -7.60 54.20 4.37
C ASP A 27 -7.79 53.95 2.86
N SER A 28 -9.06 53.95 2.43
CA SER A 28 -9.42 53.76 1.03
C SER A 28 -8.97 54.89 0.11
N SER A 29 -8.65 56.07 0.65
CA SER A 29 -8.14 57.22 -0.12
C SER A 29 -6.65 57.10 -0.44
N VAL A 30 -5.88 56.40 0.39
CA VAL A 30 -4.43 56.19 0.22
C VAL A 30 -4.15 55.12 -0.85
N ARG A 31 -4.93 54.04 -0.85
CA ARG A 31 -4.72 52.87 -1.73
C ARG A 31 -4.63 53.22 -3.23
N PRO A 32 -5.51 54.04 -3.83
CA PRO A 32 -5.43 54.39 -5.25
C PRO A 32 -4.10 55.06 -5.64
N SER A 33 -3.59 55.94 -4.78
CA SER A 33 -2.31 56.62 -5.00
C SER A 33 -1.15 55.63 -4.90
N ALA A 34 -1.16 54.75 -3.90
CA ALA A 34 -0.16 53.69 -3.76
C ALA A 34 -0.20 52.70 -4.94
N LEU A 35 -1.38 52.32 -5.42
CA LEU A 35 -1.55 51.48 -6.62
C LEU A 35 -1.02 52.15 -7.89
N GLN A 36 -1.13 53.47 -7.99
CA GLN A 36 -0.53 54.20 -9.12
C GLN A 36 1.00 54.18 -9.04
N CYS A 37 1.58 54.31 -7.83
CA CYS A 37 3.02 54.15 -7.61
C CYS A 37 3.47 52.71 -7.90
N ASP A 38 2.71 51.70 -7.47
CA ASP A 38 2.96 50.29 -7.77
C ASP A 38 3.08 50.02 -9.28
N ARG A 39 2.12 50.50 -10.08
CA ARG A 39 2.14 50.38 -11.54
C ARG A 39 3.38 51.03 -12.14
N LEU A 40 3.72 52.25 -11.71
CA LEU A 40 4.91 52.95 -12.19
C LEU A 40 6.20 52.22 -11.82
N LEU A 41 6.28 51.59 -10.64
CA LEU A 41 7.48 50.85 -10.25
C LEU A 41 7.64 49.60 -11.13
N LYS A 42 6.55 48.88 -11.38
CA LYS A 42 6.52 47.73 -12.29
C LYS A 42 6.94 48.11 -13.70
N GLU A 43 6.41 49.20 -14.24
CA GLU A 43 6.83 49.74 -15.55
C GLU A 43 8.32 50.02 -15.61
N ILE A 44 8.87 50.72 -14.60
CA ILE A 44 10.31 51.02 -14.52
C ILE A 44 11.15 49.74 -14.51
N ILE A 45 10.74 48.73 -13.73
CA ILE A 45 11.47 47.46 -13.61
C ILE A 45 11.40 46.67 -14.93
N MET A 46 10.25 46.63 -15.60
CA MET A 46 10.11 45.97 -16.91
C MET A 46 10.95 46.65 -18.01
N GLU A 47 11.20 47.96 -17.92
CA GLU A 47 12.08 48.70 -18.84
C GLU A 47 13.58 48.50 -18.55
N THR A 48 13.95 47.87 -17.44
CA THR A 48 15.35 47.73 -17.02
C THR A 48 15.86 46.30 -17.20
N GLU A 49 16.97 46.15 -17.93
CA GLU A 49 17.57 44.84 -18.25
C GLU A 49 18.32 44.19 -17.07
N ILE A 50 18.63 44.94 -16.01
CA ILE A 50 19.39 44.45 -14.85
C ILE A 50 18.68 44.93 -13.58
N CYS A 51 18.00 44.01 -12.90
CA CYS A 51 17.50 44.21 -11.55
C CYS A 51 18.02 43.11 -10.64
N ASP A 52 18.64 43.50 -9.52
CA ASP A 52 18.85 42.54 -8.43
C ASP A 52 17.49 42.18 -7.84
N LEU A 53 17.15 40.90 -7.88
CA LEU A 53 15.88 40.39 -7.36
C LEU A 53 15.88 40.24 -5.85
N THR A 54 17.04 40.30 -5.21
CA THR A 54 17.21 39.97 -3.80
C THR A 54 16.27 40.80 -2.92
N ASP A 55 16.26 42.12 -3.09
CA ASP A 55 15.41 43.02 -2.29
C ASP A 55 13.91 42.78 -2.51
N ILE A 56 13.51 42.56 -3.77
CA ILE A 56 12.11 42.31 -4.11
C ILE A 56 11.65 40.98 -3.53
N VAL A 57 12.42 39.91 -3.75
CA VAL A 57 12.09 38.57 -3.28
C VAL A 57 12.10 38.50 -1.75
N LEU A 58 13.03 39.17 -1.07
CA LEU A 58 13.05 39.26 0.40
C LEU A 58 11.77 39.88 0.93
N LEU A 59 11.34 41.01 0.39
CA LEU A 59 10.09 41.66 0.80
C LEU A 59 8.86 40.77 0.54
N LEU A 60 8.81 40.12 -0.62
CA LEU A 60 7.72 39.20 -0.96
C LEU A 60 7.67 38.03 0.02
N LYS A 61 8.83 37.43 0.34
CA LYS A 61 8.97 36.34 1.30
C LYS A 61 8.52 36.73 2.71
N GLU A 62 8.88 37.91 3.19
CA GLU A 62 8.46 38.39 4.51
C GLU A 62 6.94 38.59 4.61
N ARG A 63 6.29 39.00 3.51
CA ARG A 63 4.87 39.37 3.51
C ARG A 63 3.93 38.27 3.03
N ILE A 64 4.44 37.17 2.48
CA ILE A 64 3.62 36.11 1.86
C ILE A 64 2.66 35.42 2.83
N TYR A 65 2.96 35.46 4.13
CA TYR A 65 2.14 34.86 5.19
C TYR A 65 1.12 35.82 5.83
N THR A 66 0.99 37.05 5.31
CA THR A 66 0.02 38.02 5.83
C THR A 66 -1.42 37.57 5.57
N ASN A 67 -2.37 38.03 6.38
CA ASN A 67 -3.81 37.78 6.20
C ASN A 67 -4.54 38.93 5.48
N ASN A 68 -3.83 40.01 5.15
CA ASN A 68 -4.43 41.16 4.47
C ASN A 68 -4.62 40.82 2.97
N PRO A 69 -5.87 40.85 2.44
CA PRO A 69 -6.14 40.48 1.06
C PRO A 69 -5.44 41.39 0.04
N TYR A 70 -5.25 42.68 0.36
CA TYR A 70 -4.55 43.62 -0.51
C TYR A 70 -3.06 43.32 -0.58
N THR A 71 -2.44 42.92 0.54
CA THR A 71 -1.04 42.49 0.56
C THR A 71 -0.85 41.20 -0.24
N ARG A 72 -1.75 40.22 -0.11
CA ARG A 72 -1.71 38.99 -0.90
C ARG A 72 -1.89 39.24 -2.39
N GLN A 73 -2.82 40.13 -2.76
CA GLN A 73 -3.01 40.55 -4.15
C GLN A 73 -1.77 41.27 -4.70
N PHE A 74 -1.15 42.14 -3.89
CA PHE A 74 0.12 42.79 -4.22
C PHE A 74 1.20 41.74 -4.51
N ILE A 75 1.37 40.74 -3.63
CA ILE A 75 2.37 39.67 -3.80
C ILE A 75 2.15 38.86 -5.08
N VAL A 76 0.94 38.37 -5.32
CA VAL A 76 0.62 37.61 -6.54
C VAL A 76 0.89 38.46 -7.78
N SER A 77 0.47 39.73 -7.76
CA SER A 77 0.72 40.66 -8.86
C SER A 77 2.20 40.90 -9.11
N TRP A 78 3.02 41.06 -8.07
CA TRP A 78 4.46 41.24 -8.21
C TRP A 78 5.16 40.00 -8.74
N ILE A 79 4.83 38.81 -8.22
CA ILE A 79 5.42 37.56 -8.74
C ILE A 79 5.03 37.35 -10.21
N SER A 80 3.78 37.66 -10.59
CA SER A 80 3.37 37.64 -12.01
C SER A 80 4.13 38.66 -12.87
N THR A 81 4.39 39.86 -12.37
CA THR A 81 5.19 40.86 -13.10
C THR A 81 6.63 40.39 -13.26
N LEU A 82 7.26 39.85 -12.21
CA LEU A 82 8.61 39.31 -12.28
C LEU A 82 8.69 38.14 -13.27
N TYR A 83 7.73 37.21 -13.22
CA TYR A 83 7.65 36.09 -14.17
C TYR A 83 7.51 36.55 -15.63
N ALA A 84 6.86 37.70 -15.89
CA ALA A 84 6.69 38.23 -17.24
C ALA A 84 7.97 38.86 -17.83
N ILE A 85 9.01 39.09 -17.03
CA ILE A 85 10.27 39.70 -17.49
C ILE A 85 11.10 38.63 -18.22
N PRO A 86 11.40 38.80 -19.52
CA PRO A 86 12.14 37.80 -20.28
C PRO A 86 13.58 37.67 -19.75
N GLY A 87 14.07 36.43 -19.63
CA GLY A 87 15.41 36.12 -19.14
C GLY A 87 15.55 36.09 -17.61
N LEU A 88 14.51 36.51 -16.87
CA LEU A 88 14.49 36.46 -15.41
C LEU A 88 13.99 35.11 -14.90
N LYS A 89 14.85 34.34 -14.24
CA LYS A 89 14.48 33.02 -13.69
C LYS A 89 13.94 33.14 -12.27
N ILE A 90 12.65 33.48 -12.13
CA ILE A 90 11.96 33.50 -10.83
C ILE A 90 11.89 32.10 -10.18
N SER A 91 11.99 31.05 -11.00
CA SER A 91 12.03 29.65 -10.61
C SER A 91 13.10 29.33 -9.55
N VAL A 92 14.22 30.06 -9.51
CA VAL A 92 15.28 29.90 -8.50
C VAL A 92 14.82 30.27 -7.08
N TYR A 93 13.89 31.23 -6.97
CA TYR A 93 13.34 31.70 -5.70
C TYR A 93 12.06 30.99 -5.29
N LEU A 94 11.48 30.21 -6.20
CA LEU A 94 10.21 29.52 -6.02
C LEU A 94 10.16 28.63 -4.76
N PRO A 95 11.22 27.88 -4.36
CA PRO A 95 11.17 27.09 -3.13
C PRO A 95 10.81 27.89 -1.87
N GLN A 96 11.20 29.17 -1.83
CA GLN A 96 10.94 30.06 -0.69
C GLN A 96 9.54 30.68 -0.74
N LEU A 97 8.91 30.72 -1.92
CA LEU A 97 7.62 31.37 -2.16
C LEU A 97 6.46 30.37 -2.27
N LEU A 98 6.74 29.12 -2.62
CA LEU A 98 5.73 28.11 -2.95
C LEU A 98 4.72 27.87 -1.83
N ASP A 99 5.18 27.70 -0.58
CA ASP A 99 4.28 27.47 0.57
C ASP A 99 3.28 28.62 0.73
N GLY A 100 3.78 29.85 0.65
CA GLY A 100 2.96 31.05 0.76
C GLY A 100 1.97 31.21 -0.40
N LEU A 101 2.38 30.88 -1.64
CA LEU A 101 1.48 30.87 -2.79
C LEU A 101 0.35 29.86 -2.63
N PHE A 102 0.63 28.64 -2.13
CA PHE A 102 -0.41 27.65 -1.83
C PHE A 102 -1.35 28.08 -0.70
N ARG A 103 -0.88 28.88 0.26
CA ARG A 103 -1.76 29.53 1.26
C ARG A 103 -2.68 30.56 0.62
N ILE A 104 -2.16 31.42 -0.27
CA ILE A 104 -2.95 32.41 -1.02
C ILE A 104 -3.95 31.73 -1.97
N LEU A 105 -3.64 30.55 -2.50
CA LEU A 105 -4.58 29.75 -3.29
C LEU A 105 -5.86 29.37 -2.50
N GLY A 106 -5.80 29.37 -1.17
CA GLY A 106 -6.96 29.20 -0.28
C GLY A 106 -7.63 30.49 0.16
N ASP A 107 -7.30 31.63 -0.41
CA ASP A 107 -7.84 32.92 0.01
C ASP A 107 -9.37 32.96 -0.18
N PRO A 108 -10.15 33.62 0.70
CA PRO A 108 -11.60 33.78 0.51
C PRO A 108 -11.97 34.49 -0.80
N ASN A 109 -11.11 35.36 -1.34
CA ASN A 109 -11.36 36.09 -2.58
C ASN A 109 -11.20 35.19 -3.84
N PRO A 110 -12.27 34.92 -4.61
CA PRO A 110 -12.21 34.07 -5.79
C PRO A 110 -11.32 34.61 -6.92
N ASP A 111 -11.26 35.93 -7.11
CA ASP A 111 -10.45 36.54 -8.16
C ASP A 111 -8.95 36.39 -7.85
N LEU A 112 -8.59 36.54 -6.57
CA LEU A 112 -7.23 36.32 -6.11
C LEU A 112 -6.82 34.85 -6.25
N ARG A 113 -7.72 33.91 -5.89
CA ARG A 113 -7.47 32.47 -6.11
C ARG A 113 -7.21 32.18 -7.58
N ARG A 114 -8.02 32.73 -8.49
CA ARG A 114 -7.87 32.54 -9.94
C ARG A 114 -6.54 33.10 -10.45
N GLN A 115 -6.15 34.30 -10.01
CA GLN A 115 -4.86 34.91 -10.38
C GLN A 115 -3.69 34.06 -9.88
N CYS A 116 -3.75 33.59 -8.63
CA CYS A 116 -2.72 32.73 -8.05
C CYS A 116 -2.65 31.36 -8.75
N GLU A 117 -3.79 30.77 -9.10
CA GLU A 117 -3.84 29.50 -9.85
C GLU A 117 -3.21 29.63 -11.23
N MET A 118 -3.50 30.71 -11.96
CA MET A 118 -2.88 30.99 -13.25
C MET A 118 -1.36 31.12 -13.13
N LEU A 119 -0.90 31.91 -12.16
CA LEU A 119 0.53 32.07 -11.88
C LEU A 119 1.22 30.72 -11.57
N LEU A 120 0.64 29.90 -10.68
CA LEU A 120 1.16 28.58 -10.37
C LEU A 120 1.16 27.65 -11.60
N THR A 121 0.17 27.78 -12.48
CA THR A 121 0.10 26.99 -13.72
C THR A 121 1.22 27.36 -14.67
N ASP A 122 1.54 28.65 -14.79
CA ASP A 122 2.60 29.11 -15.69
C ASP A 122 3.99 28.78 -15.14
N LEU A 123 4.20 28.94 -13.83
CA LEU A 123 5.42 28.49 -13.15
C LEU A 123 5.64 26.98 -13.31
N LEU A 124 4.58 26.17 -13.21
CA LEU A 124 4.69 24.72 -13.41
C LEU A 124 5.12 24.36 -14.84
N LYS A 125 4.63 25.07 -15.85
CA LYS A 125 5.07 24.87 -17.25
C LYS A 125 6.54 25.25 -17.45
N GLU A 126 7.04 26.27 -16.75
CA GLU A 126 8.46 26.64 -16.78
C GLU A 126 9.32 25.50 -16.21
N ILE A 127 8.87 24.86 -15.12
CA ILE A 127 9.54 23.70 -14.52
C ILE A 127 9.54 22.50 -15.48
N GLU A 128 8.41 22.24 -16.15
CA GLU A 128 8.30 21.18 -17.16
C GLU A 128 9.26 21.41 -18.34
N ALA A 129 9.50 22.67 -18.72
CA ALA A 129 10.43 23.02 -19.78
C ALA A 129 11.91 22.93 -19.35
N ASN A 130 12.23 23.19 -18.07
CA ASN A 130 13.60 23.27 -17.57
C ASN A 130 13.82 22.47 -16.26
N PRO A 131 13.68 21.13 -16.31
CA PRO A 131 13.69 20.30 -15.10
C PRO A 131 15.04 20.26 -14.36
N ASN A 132 16.16 20.39 -15.08
CA ASN A 132 17.50 20.20 -14.52
C ASN A 132 18.02 21.41 -13.72
N GLU A 133 17.36 22.56 -13.81
CA GLU A 133 17.82 23.80 -13.15
C GLU A 133 17.13 24.04 -11.80
N ILE A 134 16.10 23.26 -11.46
CA ILE A 134 15.18 23.55 -10.37
C ILE A 134 15.25 22.44 -9.31
N ALA A 135 15.47 22.84 -8.06
CA ALA A 135 15.58 21.94 -6.92
C ALA A 135 14.19 21.39 -6.50
N LEU A 136 13.71 20.35 -7.18
CA LEU A 136 12.40 19.72 -6.94
C LEU A 136 12.25 19.19 -5.50
N ASP A 137 13.33 18.66 -4.95
CA ASP A 137 13.49 18.15 -3.59
C ASP A 137 13.16 19.19 -2.50
N THR A 138 13.47 20.46 -2.75
CA THR A 138 13.17 21.55 -1.80
C THR A 138 11.68 21.91 -1.76
N MET A 139 10.93 21.57 -2.81
CA MET A 139 9.53 21.95 -2.98
C MET A 139 8.55 20.82 -2.63
N ILE A 140 8.95 19.56 -2.85
CA ILE A 140 8.06 18.40 -2.71
C ILE A 140 7.43 18.28 -1.31
N ASN A 141 8.17 18.60 -0.25
CA ASN A 141 7.66 18.53 1.12
C ASN A 141 6.52 19.52 1.37
N SER A 142 6.63 20.74 0.85
CA SER A 142 5.56 21.75 0.94
C SER A 142 4.31 21.26 0.20
N LEU A 143 4.47 20.66 -0.98
CA LEU A 143 3.36 20.09 -1.76
C LEU A 143 2.68 18.92 -1.03
N ILE A 144 3.46 18.02 -0.42
CA ILE A 144 2.96 16.91 0.40
C ILE A 144 2.11 17.44 1.56
N VAL A 145 2.60 18.47 2.27
CA VAL A 145 1.88 19.08 3.40
C VAL A 145 0.56 19.69 2.93
N HIS A 146 0.56 20.51 1.87
CA HIS A 146 -0.66 21.12 1.34
C HIS A 146 -1.66 20.09 0.84
N CYS A 147 -1.19 19.04 0.14
CA CYS A 147 -2.03 17.95 -0.33
C CYS A 147 -2.70 17.21 0.85
N ARG A 148 -1.95 16.87 1.90
CA ARG A 148 -2.48 16.20 3.10
C ARG A 148 -3.50 17.06 3.84
N LEU A 149 -3.16 18.31 4.14
CA LEU A 149 -4.03 19.22 4.88
C LEU A 149 -5.36 19.44 4.14
N SER A 150 -5.29 19.73 2.83
CA SER A 150 -6.48 19.92 2.01
C SER A 150 -7.31 18.65 1.85
N ALA A 151 -6.69 17.47 1.69
CA ALA A 151 -7.39 16.18 1.63
C ALA A 151 -8.15 15.88 2.92
N THR A 152 -7.52 16.11 4.08
CA THR A 152 -8.17 15.92 5.38
C THR A 152 -9.33 16.89 5.60
N ALA A 153 -9.16 18.17 5.21
CA ALA A 153 -10.24 19.16 5.28
C ALA A 153 -11.44 18.76 4.41
N CYS A 154 -11.18 18.29 3.18
CA CYS A 154 -12.23 17.79 2.29
C CYS A 154 -12.97 16.59 2.89
N ALA A 155 -12.25 15.63 3.48
CA ALA A 155 -12.83 14.43 4.08
C ALA A 155 -13.68 14.74 5.33
N LEU A 156 -13.23 15.66 6.20
CA LEU A 156 -13.97 16.03 7.42
C LEU A 156 -15.30 16.71 7.09
N ALA A 157 -15.32 17.55 6.06
CA ALA A 157 -16.54 18.21 5.62
C ALA A 157 -17.55 17.23 5.00
N ASP A 158 -17.09 16.16 4.34
CA ASP A 158 -17.98 15.10 3.83
C ASP A 158 -18.62 14.28 4.97
N ILE A 159 -17.90 14.05 6.07
CA ILE A 159 -18.44 13.38 7.27
C ILE A 159 -19.53 14.23 7.92
N ALA A 160 -19.32 15.56 7.99
CA ALA A 160 -20.28 16.49 8.57
C ALA A 160 -21.62 16.58 7.79
N LEU A 161 -21.61 16.22 6.50
CA LEU A 161 -22.81 16.21 5.64
C LEU A 161 -23.62 14.91 5.71
N LYS A 162 -23.16 13.87 6.40
CA LYS A 162 -23.92 12.62 6.60
C LYS A 162 -24.79 12.71 7.87
N PRO A 163 -26.13 12.82 7.78
CA PRO A 163 -26.98 12.55 8.93
C PRO A 163 -26.89 11.06 9.30
N SER A 164 -26.66 10.79 10.58
CA SER A 164 -26.53 9.48 11.19
C SER A 164 -27.74 8.58 10.89
N SER A 165 -27.59 7.63 9.97
CA SER A 165 -28.42 6.43 9.93
C SER A 165 -27.66 5.27 9.26
N PRO A 166 -27.68 4.05 9.84
CA PRO A 166 -27.02 2.89 9.25
C PRO A 166 -27.98 2.25 8.25
N ARG A 167 -27.63 2.19 6.97
CA ARG A 167 -28.35 1.32 6.01
C ARG A 167 -27.39 0.58 5.08
N ASN A 168 -27.40 -0.73 5.28
CA ASN A 168 -27.32 -1.85 4.34
C ASN A 168 -26.76 -1.60 2.92
N SER A 169 -25.63 -2.27 2.67
CA SER A 169 -25.35 -3.12 1.50
C SER A 169 -26.32 -3.00 0.31
N GLN A 170 -25.94 -2.21 -0.69
CA GLN A 170 -26.33 -2.42 -2.07
C GLN A 170 -25.12 -2.20 -2.99
N PHE A 171 -24.23 -3.19 -3.01
CA PHE A 171 -23.39 -3.53 -4.16
C PHE A 171 -23.45 -5.05 -4.32
N SER A 172 -24.66 -5.59 -4.54
CA SER A 172 -24.83 -6.95 -5.02
C SER A 172 -25.06 -6.88 -6.52
N ASN A 173 -24.02 -7.20 -7.29
CA ASN A 173 -24.09 -7.98 -8.54
C ASN A 173 -22.75 -7.87 -9.27
N LEU A 174 -21.81 -8.75 -8.93
CA LEU A 174 -20.74 -9.18 -9.84
C LEU A 174 -20.31 -10.60 -9.47
N HIS A 175 -21.18 -11.59 -9.70
CA HIS A 175 -20.78 -13.00 -9.71
C HIS A 175 -20.67 -13.49 -11.15
N ASN A 176 -19.45 -13.78 -11.58
CA ASN A 176 -19.01 -15.03 -12.23
C ASN A 176 -17.78 -14.79 -13.10
N SER A 177 -16.60 -15.03 -12.56
CA SER A 177 -15.65 -16.01 -13.11
C SER A 177 -14.35 -15.97 -12.29
N SER A 178 -14.03 -17.12 -11.72
CA SER A 178 -12.68 -17.49 -11.29
C SER A 178 -11.72 -17.29 -12.45
N ILE A 179 -10.87 -16.25 -12.39
CA ILE A 179 -9.53 -16.16 -12.97
C ILE A 179 -8.82 -15.03 -12.20
N VAL A 180 -7.63 -15.34 -11.67
CA VAL A 180 -6.60 -14.45 -11.12
C VAL A 180 -6.83 -12.96 -11.46
N VAL A 181 -7.22 -12.17 -10.45
CA VAL A 181 -7.48 -10.73 -10.62
C VAL A 181 -6.14 -10.01 -10.70
N ASP A 182 -5.75 -9.67 -11.93
CA ASP A 182 -4.60 -8.84 -12.21
C ASP A 182 -4.91 -7.40 -11.73
N THR A 183 -4.34 -7.00 -10.59
CA THR A 183 -4.53 -5.68 -9.92
C THR A 183 -4.19 -4.46 -10.79
N SER A 184 -3.61 -4.65 -11.98
CA SER A 184 -3.44 -3.59 -12.99
C SER A 184 -4.77 -3.13 -13.59
N ALA A 185 -5.76 -4.03 -13.68
CA ALA A 185 -7.09 -3.75 -14.23
C ALA A 185 -7.98 -2.93 -13.27
N GLN A 186 -7.71 -2.98 -11.96
CA GLN A 186 -8.48 -2.21 -10.96
C GLN A 186 -8.19 -0.70 -11.02
N SER A 187 -6.97 -0.31 -11.39
CA SER A 187 -6.61 1.09 -11.65
C SER A 187 -7.35 1.68 -12.86
N ILE A 188 -7.76 0.84 -13.82
CA ILE A 188 -8.49 1.24 -15.03
C ILE A 188 -10.02 1.17 -14.80
N SER A 189 -10.51 0.22 -13.99
CA SER A 189 -11.95 0.09 -13.70
C SER A 189 -12.50 1.19 -12.79
N LEU A 190 -11.65 1.89 -12.03
CA LEU A 190 -12.01 3.05 -11.21
C LEU A 190 -12.56 4.23 -12.03
N THR A 191 -12.13 4.41 -13.28
CA THR A 191 -12.60 5.51 -14.15
C THR A 191 -13.87 5.16 -14.92
N GLN A 192 -14.13 3.86 -15.13
CA GLN A 192 -15.24 3.33 -15.95
C GLN A 192 -16.53 3.04 -15.17
N ASN A 193 -16.45 2.71 -13.87
CA ASN A 193 -17.64 2.36 -13.08
C ASN A 193 -18.49 3.56 -12.59
N ALA A 194 -18.07 4.80 -12.88
CA ALA A 194 -18.80 6.02 -12.49
C ALA A 194 -19.91 6.44 -13.50
N GLN A 195 -20.05 5.75 -14.63
CA GLN A 195 -20.96 6.16 -15.70
C GLN A 195 -22.44 5.84 -15.44
N ASN A 196 -22.77 5.03 -14.43
CA ASN A 196 -24.10 4.41 -14.28
C ASN A 196 -24.90 4.84 -13.03
N ALA A 197 -24.53 5.93 -12.37
CA ALA A 197 -25.31 6.49 -11.26
C ALA A 197 -25.84 7.88 -11.63
N SER A 198 -26.66 7.96 -12.68
CA SER A 198 -27.54 9.11 -12.89
C SER A 198 -28.89 8.83 -12.24
N ASP A 199 -29.44 9.91 -11.69
CA ASP A 199 -30.84 10.12 -11.37
C ASP A 199 -31.28 9.87 -9.91
N SER A 200 -31.64 11.01 -9.31
CA SER A 200 -32.52 11.19 -8.15
C SER A 200 -31.86 11.54 -6.81
N TRP A 201 -31.17 12.67 -6.74
CA TRP A 201 -31.15 13.51 -5.53
C TRP A 201 -31.11 14.99 -5.88
N SER A 202 -32.29 15.59 -6.04
CA SER A 202 -32.47 17.04 -6.00
C SER A 202 -33.14 17.41 -4.69
N LEU A 203 -32.41 18.08 -3.78
CA LEU A 203 -32.95 19.11 -2.88
C LEU A 203 -31.87 19.68 -1.92
N LYS A 204 -31.50 20.93 -2.23
CA LYS A 204 -31.21 22.07 -1.33
C LYS A 204 -30.55 21.76 0.03
N SER A 205 -29.23 21.94 0.10
CA SER A 205 -28.56 22.59 1.24
C SER A 205 -27.15 23.06 0.89
N GLY A 206 -26.84 24.32 1.21
CA GLY A 206 -25.50 24.78 1.55
C GLY A 206 -24.45 24.82 0.44
N ASN A 207 -24.39 25.94 -0.26
CA ASN A 207 -23.26 26.36 -1.08
C ASN A 207 -21.95 26.46 -0.24
N ILE A 208 -20.83 25.98 -0.81
CA ILE A 208 -19.46 26.52 -0.65
C ILE A 208 -18.79 26.40 0.75
N CYS A 209 -18.35 25.21 1.17
CA CYS A 209 -17.38 25.12 2.29
C CYS A 209 -16.01 24.51 1.92
N ASN A 210 -15.86 23.85 0.76
CA ASN A 210 -14.61 23.14 0.42
C ASN A 210 -13.91 23.60 -0.86
N ALA A 211 -14.49 24.50 -1.64
CA ALA A 211 -13.89 24.96 -2.91
C ALA A 211 -12.43 25.44 -2.81
N PRO A 212 -11.99 26.23 -1.79
CA PRO A 212 -10.59 26.64 -1.68
C PRO A 212 -9.65 25.47 -1.32
N GLU A 213 -10.10 24.53 -0.47
CA GLU A 213 -9.27 23.37 -0.09
C GLU A 213 -9.18 22.35 -1.23
N GLN A 214 -10.27 22.11 -1.96
CA GLN A 214 -10.26 21.29 -3.18
C GLN A 214 -9.32 21.87 -4.24
N LEU A 215 -9.30 23.19 -4.40
CA LEU A 215 -8.38 23.87 -5.31
C LEU A 215 -6.91 23.64 -4.92
N LYS A 216 -6.58 23.79 -3.63
CA LYS A 216 -5.23 23.47 -3.11
C LYS A 216 -4.86 22.01 -3.35
N GLN A 217 -5.77 21.09 -3.05
CA GLN A 217 -5.54 19.65 -3.23
C GLN A 217 -5.23 19.34 -4.69
N ARG A 218 -6.06 19.83 -5.63
CA ARG A 218 -5.87 19.62 -7.07
C ARG A 218 -4.57 20.23 -7.55
N ALA A 219 -4.25 21.46 -7.15
CA ALA A 219 -3.00 22.10 -7.51
C ALA A 219 -1.79 21.31 -6.98
N ALA A 220 -1.82 20.87 -5.71
CA ALA A 220 -0.74 20.11 -5.12
C ALA A 220 -0.56 18.75 -5.81
N LEU A 221 -1.65 18.02 -6.08
CA LEU A 221 -1.61 16.77 -6.84
C LEU A 221 -1.04 16.97 -8.24
N LYS A 222 -1.43 18.05 -8.94
CA LYS A 222 -0.90 18.35 -10.27
C LYS A 222 0.61 18.57 -10.23
N TRP A 223 1.11 19.33 -9.26
CA TRP A 223 2.55 19.57 -9.09
C TRP A 223 3.31 18.30 -8.72
N ILE A 224 2.80 17.51 -7.76
CA ILE A 224 3.41 16.23 -7.38
C ILE A 224 3.46 15.29 -8.59
N LYS A 225 2.38 15.22 -9.39
CA LYS A 225 2.35 14.45 -10.63
C LYS A 225 3.47 14.87 -11.58
N THR A 226 3.57 16.17 -11.88
CA THR A 226 4.62 16.68 -12.75
C THR A 226 6.02 16.32 -12.23
N PHE A 227 6.28 16.44 -10.92
CA PHE A 227 7.60 16.13 -10.35
C PHE A 227 7.94 14.64 -10.47
N VAL A 228 6.96 13.77 -10.21
CA VAL A 228 7.08 12.32 -10.32
C VAL A 228 7.21 11.88 -11.79
N GLU A 229 6.63 12.61 -12.75
CA GLU A 229 6.78 12.32 -14.19
C GLU A 229 8.12 12.82 -14.76
N ILE A 230 8.67 13.93 -14.25
CA ILE A 230 9.97 14.47 -14.65
C ILE A 230 11.11 13.52 -14.25
N ASP A 231 11.20 13.17 -12.96
CA ASP A 231 12.22 12.25 -12.47
C ASP A 231 11.64 11.36 -11.34
N PRO A 232 11.06 10.21 -11.72
CA PRO A 232 10.49 9.28 -10.73
C PRO A 232 11.51 8.79 -9.72
N HIS A 233 12.77 8.60 -10.12
CA HIS A 233 13.81 8.04 -9.25
C HIS A 233 14.31 9.06 -8.22
N HIS A 234 14.44 10.33 -8.62
CA HIS A 234 14.75 11.42 -7.69
C HIS A 234 13.63 11.65 -6.67
N MET A 235 12.38 11.29 -7.01
CA MET A 235 11.23 11.37 -6.09
C MET A 235 11.08 10.19 -5.12
N LEU A 236 11.80 9.07 -5.32
CA LEU A 236 11.69 7.88 -4.46
C LEU A 236 12.03 8.10 -2.97
N PRO A 237 13.03 8.92 -2.58
CA PRO A 237 13.28 9.23 -1.17
C PRO A 237 12.09 9.87 -0.47
N TYR A 238 11.21 10.54 -1.21
CA TYR A 238 9.99 11.19 -0.72
C TYR A 238 8.74 10.31 -0.85
N ALA A 239 8.87 9.10 -1.38
CA ALA A 239 7.73 8.23 -1.70
C ALA A 239 6.80 7.99 -0.51
N SER A 240 7.33 7.78 0.71
CA SER A 240 6.51 7.59 1.91
C SER A 240 5.58 8.79 2.18
N GLY A 241 6.11 10.01 2.07
CA GLY A 241 5.35 11.24 2.21
C GLY A 241 4.35 11.45 1.08
N ILE A 242 4.75 11.16 -0.16
CA ILE A 242 3.87 11.25 -1.34
C ILE A 242 2.70 10.26 -1.21
N ILE A 243 2.96 9.00 -0.87
CA ILE A 243 1.96 7.95 -0.66
C ILE A 243 0.98 8.36 0.45
N GLY A 244 1.50 8.86 1.58
CA GLY A 244 0.70 9.37 2.69
C GLY A 244 -0.18 10.58 2.33
N ALA A 245 0.17 11.33 1.29
CA ALA A 245 -0.63 12.43 0.76
C ALA A 245 -1.63 12.01 -0.32
N VAL A 246 -1.22 11.12 -1.22
CA VAL A 246 -1.92 10.79 -2.46
C VAL A 246 -2.98 9.71 -2.24
N LEU A 247 -2.70 8.65 -1.47
CA LEU A 247 -3.64 7.53 -1.32
C LEU A 247 -4.93 7.88 -0.57
N PRO A 248 -4.92 8.78 0.44
CA PRO A 248 -6.17 9.27 1.05
C PRO A 248 -7.10 9.98 0.06
N CYS A 249 -6.59 10.44 -1.09
CA CYS A 249 -7.38 11.04 -2.16
C CYS A 249 -8.20 10.02 -2.96
N PHE A 250 -8.07 8.71 -2.70
CA PHE A 250 -8.81 7.64 -3.41
C PHE A 250 -10.28 7.54 -2.97
N MET A 251 -10.90 8.65 -2.55
CA MET A 251 -12.26 8.69 -2.04
C MET A 251 -13.24 9.15 -3.14
N LEU A 252 -14.14 8.25 -3.54
CA LEU A 252 -15.27 8.54 -4.42
C LEU A 252 -16.55 8.61 -3.58
N CYS A 253 -16.84 9.78 -3.02
CA CYS A 253 -18.14 10.06 -2.38
C CYS A 253 -18.51 11.52 -2.68
N GLY A 254 -19.78 11.82 -2.91
CA GLY A 254 -20.27 13.20 -3.01
C GLY A 254 -21.29 13.45 -4.13
N PRO A 255 -21.91 14.66 -4.15
CA PRO A 255 -22.89 15.07 -5.16
C PRO A 255 -22.25 15.22 -6.56
N SER A 256 -23.07 15.12 -7.61
CA SER A 256 -22.66 15.01 -9.02
C SER A 256 -21.64 16.06 -9.52
N ASP A 257 -21.77 17.33 -9.14
CA ASP A 257 -20.85 18.38 -9.62
C ASP A 257 -19.48 18.33 -8.92
N ALA A 258 -19.47 18.03 -7.62
CA ALA A 258 -18.24 17.76 -6.87
C ALA A 258 -17.60 16.42 -7.29
N LEU A 259 -18.39 15.49 -7.84
CA LEU A 259 -17.92 14.19 -8.30
C LEU A 259 -16.97 14.32 -9.49
N GLN A 260 -17.24 15.22 -10.44
CA GLN A 260 -16.38 15.42 -11.60
C GLN A 260 -15.02 16.01 -11.22
N GLU A 261 -14.98 17.03 -10.36
CA GLU A 261 -13.71 17.59 -9.87
C GLU A 261 -12.93 16.57 -9.00
N ARG A 262 -13.64 15.80 -8.16
CA ARG A 262 -13.05 14.69 -7.40
C ARG A 262 -12.53 13.58 -8.29
N LYS A 263 -13.18 13.30 -9.42
CA LYS A 263 -12.72 12.34 -10.43
C LYS A 263 -11.39 12.77 -11.03
N VAL A 264 -11.23 14.05 -11.39
CA VAL A 264 -9.95 14.58 -11.90
C VAL A 264 -8.84 14.45 -10.85
N ALA A 265 -9.14 14.77 -9.58
CA ALA A 265 -8.19 14.61 -8.48
C ALA A 265 -7.81 13.14 -8.27
N LEU A 266 -8.80 12.22 -8.31
CA LEU A 266 -8.59 10.78 -8.22
C LEU A 266 -7.72 10.26 -9.37
N GLU A 267 -8.04 10.60 -10.62
CA GLU A 267 -7.26 10.20 -11.80
C GLU A 267 -5.81 10.67 -11.69
N THR A 268 -5.61 11.90 -11.21
CA THR A 268 -4.28 12.45 -10.95
C THR A 268 -3.56 11.65 -9.85
N ALA A 269 -4.24 11.36 -8.74
CA ALA A 269 -3.70 10.59 -7.63
C ALA A 269 -3.33 9.15 -8.03
N VAL A 270 -4.19 8.48 -8.81
CA VAL A 270 -3.93 7.15 -9.38
C VAL A 270 -2.73 7.20 -10.30
N CYS A 271 -2.63 8.22 -11.17
CA CYS A 271 -1.48 8.40 -12.05
C CYS A 271 -0.16 8.51 -11.26
N ILE A 272 -0.12 9.34 -10.21
CA ILE A 272 1.06 9.46 -9.33
C ILE A 272 1.43 8.11 -8.73
N ASN A 273 0.43 7.41 -8.17
CA ASN A 273 0.60 6.11 -7.56
C ASN A 273 1.19 5.07 -8.54
N GLU A 274 0.63 4.99 -9.75
CA GLU A 274 1.11 4.07 -10.78
C GLU A 274 2.53 4.39 -11.23
N THR A 275 2.87 5.66 -11.41
CA THR A 275 4.21 6.08 -11.82
C THR A 275 5.25 5.72 -10.74
N LEU A 276 4.94 5.95 -9.46
CA LEU A 276 5.83 5.57 -8.36
C LEU A 276 5.97 4.04 -8.22
N LEU A 277 4.87 3.28 -8.33
CA LEU A 277 4.94 1.81 -8.30
C LEU A 277 5.80 1.26 -9.45
N LYS A 278 5.71 1.84 -10.64
CA LYS A 278 6.57 1.49 -11.78
C LYS A 278 8.03 1.85 -11.50
N ALA A 279 8.29 3.03 -10.93
CA ALA A 279 9.64 3.46 -10.58
C ALA A 279 10.32 2.52 -9.57
N VAL A 280 9.57 2.05 -8.55
CA VAL A 280 10.08 1.07 -7.58
C VAL A 280 10.38 -0.28 -8.22
N ARG A 281 9.52 -0.78 -9.12
CA ARG A 281 9.80 -2.03 -9.86
C ARG A 281 11.06 -1.94 -10.72
N LEU A 282 11.30 -0.78 -11.33
CA LEU A 282 12.48 -0.54 -12.16
C LEU A 282 13.75 -0.29 -11.34
N PHE A 283 13.63 0.09 -10.07
CA PHE A 283 14.76 0.43 -9.20
C PHE A 283 15.82 -0.70 -9.14
N ASN A 284 15.40 -1.96 -8.98
CA ASN A 284 16.32 -3.11 -8.94
C ASN A 284 16.85 -3.55 -10.30
N SER A 285 16.18 -3.18 -11.41
CA SER A 285 16.69 -3.50 -12.75
C SER A 285 17.94 -2.69 -13.11
N CYS A 286 18.12 -1.51 -12.49
CA CYS A 286 19.29 -0.66 -12.70
C CYS A 286 20.50 -1.04 -11.82
N THR A 287 20.31 -1.71 -10.69
CA THR A 287 21.40 -2.08 -9.77
C THR A 287 22.17 -3.33 -10.23
N MET A 288 21.58 -4.14 -11.12
CA MET A 288 22.21 -5.36 -11.65
C MET A 288 23.09 -5.15 -12.90
N ASN A 289 23.09 -3.94 -13.49
CA ASN A 289 23.84 -3.65 -14.71
C ASN A 289 25.14 -2.83 -14.50
N ASN A 290 25.48 -2.48 -13.25
CA ASN A 290 26.66 -1.66 -12.94
C ASN A 290 27.73 -2.39 -12.08
N SER A 291 27.63 -3.70 -11.86
CA SER A 291 28.66 -4.46 -11.14
C SER A 291 29.73 -5.11 -12.02
N ASP A 292 29.56 -5.14 -13.35
CA ASP A 292 30.57 -5.69 -14.27
C ASP A 292 31.24 -4.59 -15.10
N SER A 293 32.15 -3.82 -14.49
CA SER A 293 33.32 -3.19 -15.16
C SER A 293 33.99 -2.09 -14.32
N CYS A 294 34.47 -2.38 -13.11
CA CYS A 294 35.57 -1.60 -12.52
C CYS A 294 36.26 -2.30 -11.34
N GLU A 295 36.69 -3.55 -11.55
CA GLU A 295 37.80 -4.10 -10.78
C GLU A 295 38.99 -4.35 -11.72
N SER A 296 39.84 -3.34 -11.88
CA SER A 296 41.29 -3.54 -11.87
C SER A 296 42.03 -2.21 -11.95
N LYS A 297 43.02 -2.08 -11.07
CA LYS A 297 44.10 -1.06 -11.02
C LYS A 297 43.78 0.21 -10.21
N ALA A 298 44.07 0.13 -8.91
CA ALA A 298 45.19 0.86 -8.32
C ALA A 298 45.37 0.48 -6.84
N HIS A 299 46.08 -0.62 -6.60
CA HIS A 299 46.97 -0.69 -5.44
C HIS A 299 48.20 0.18 -5.74
N ASN A 300 48.70 0.85 -4.70
CA ASN A 300 49.95 1.62 -4.58
C ASN A 300 49.78 3.15 -4.54
N ALA A 301 49.63 3.70 -3.33
CA ALA A 301 50.51 4.75 -2.84
C ALA A 301 50.31 4.94 -1.32
N MET A 302 51.37 4.61 -0.58
CA MET A 302 51.59 4.87 0.83
C MET A 302 51.87 6.37 1.08
N ASP A 303 51.58 6.75 2.33
CA ASP A 303 52.33 7.68 3.18
C ASP A 303 52.07 9.20 3.20
N SER A 304 51.97 9.64 4.46
CA SER A 304 52.48 10.90 5.02
C SER A 304 51.67 12.20 4.86
N ARG A 305 50.88 12.56 5.89
CA ARG A 305 51.35 13.42 7.02
C ARG A 305 50.20 13.85 7.95
N ARG A 306 50.38 13.54 9.23
CA ARG A 306 49.78 14.25 10.38
C ARG A 306 50.39 15.65 10.48
N VAL A 307 49.57 16.68 10.74
CA VAL A 307 49.92 17.81 11.61
C VAL A 307 48.65 18.26 12.35
N SER A 308 48.75 18.26 13.68
CA SER A 308 47.79 18.80 14.66
C SER A 308 47.67 20.33 14.59
N LEU A 309 46.58 20.89 15.12
CA LEU A 309 46.64 21.93 16.17
C LEU A 309 45.23 22.23 16.75
N ASN A 310 45.25 22.47 18.06
CA ASN A 310 44.15 22.66 19.00
C ASN A 310 43.74 24.16 19.14
N SER A 311 42.59 24.35 19.82
CA SER A 311 42.29 25.39 20.83
C SER A 311 41.68 26.74 20.41
N GLY A 312 40.52 27.07 21.03
CA GLY A 312 40.10 28.45 21.28
C GLY A 312 38.63 28.62 21.73
N ASN A 313 38.39 28.65 23.04
CA ASN A 313 37.13 29.03 23.70
C ASN A 313 36.84 30.54 23.63
N GLN A 314 35.55 30.89 23.82
CA GLN A 314 34.92 32.08 24.46
C GLN A 314 33.72 32.52 23.60
N SER A 315 32.53 32.93 24.05
CA SER A 315 31.86 33.06 25.35
C SER A 315 30.49 33.74 25.06
N GLU A 316 29.41 33.37 25.77
CA GLU A 316 28.20 34.12 26.25
C GLU A 316 27.69 35.40 25.52
N SER A 317 26.39 35.78 25.40
CA SER A 317 25.27 35.73 26.38
C SER A 317 23.87 36.10 25.78
N SER A 318 22.85 35.29 26.13
CA SER A 318 21.46 35.57 26.57
C SER A 318 20.82 36.97 26.50
N ILE A 319 19.55 37.03 26.03
CA ILE A 319 18.43 37.80 26.63
C ILE A 319 17.08 37.02 26.45
N LYS A 320 16.30 36.92 27.54
CA LYS A 320 14.99 36.26 27.73
C LYS A 320 13.80 37.23 27.54
N PHE A 321 12.55 36.73 27.37
CA PHE A 321 11.26 37.19 28.00
C PHE A 321 10.09 36.33 27.46
N SER A 322 9.59 35.30 28.19
CA SER A 322 8.34 35.18 29.01
C SER A 322 7.00 35.45 28.27
N GLN A 323 6.13 34.46 28.02
CA GLN A 323 5.10 33.78 28.86
C GLN A 323 3.71 34.44 28.91
N ALA A 324 2.67 33.69 28.45
CA ALA A 324 1.28 33.53 28.96
C ALA A 324 0.35 33.01 27.82
N GLU A 325 0.02 31.70 27.74
CA GLU A 325 -1.18 31.02 28.31
C GLU A 325 -2.53 31.49 27.68
N ASN A 326 -3.48 30.67 27.19
CA ASN A 326 -3.94 29.36 27.64
C ASN A 326 -4.82 28.57 26.60
N SER A 327 -4.70 27.23 26.67
CA SER A 327 -5.75 26.20 26.60
C SER A 327 -6.52 25.86 25.30
N THR A 328 -6.11 24.76 24.64
CA THR A 328 -6.98 23.59 24.34
C THR A 328 -6.10 22.36 24.04
N LYS A 329 -5.98 21.45 25.02
CA LYS A 329 -5.23 20.19 24.90
C LYS A 329 -6.18 19.05 24.56
N HIS A 330 -5.90 18.36 23.45
CA HIS A 330 -5.62 16.92 23.35
C HIS A 330 -5.79 16.47 21.88
N PHE A 331 -4.86 15.64 21.39
CA PHE A 331 -4.66 15.13 20.02
C PHE A 331 -3.74 15.93 19.09
N ALA A 332 -2.50 16.13 19.53
CA ALA A 332 -1.34 16.29 18.64
C ALA A 332 -0.08 15.98 19.45
N ASP A 333 0.33 14.72 19.49
CA ASP A 333 1.69 14.34 19.92
C ASP A 333 2.03 12.97 19.32
N SER A 334 2.64 13.03 18.14
CA SER A 334 3.60 12.04 17.64
C SER A 334 4.29 12.62 16.41
N SER A 335 5.03 13.72 16.62
CA SER A 335 6.01 14.22 15.67
C SER A 335 7.28 14.61 16.41
N LEU A 336 8.40 14.28 15.78
CA LEU A 336 9.79 14.72 16.00
C LEU A 336 10.68 13.80 16.84
N ASN A 337 11.67 13.22 16.16
CA ASN A 337 13.05 13.70 16.23
C ASN A 337 13.84 13.23 15.00
N ILE A 338 13.93 14.06 13.97
CA ILE A 338 15.06 14.01 13.03
C ILE A 338 15.87 15.25 13.33
N THR A 339 16.95 15.05 14.07
CA THR A 339 17.95 16.07 14.35
C THR A 339 18.60 16.51 13.06
N THR A 340 18.41 17.78 12.73
CA THR A 340 19.24 18.52 11.79
C THR A 340 20.64 18.65 12.36
N ASP A 341 21.59 17.91 11.80
CA ASP A 341 23.01 18.25 11.92
C ASP A 341 23.73 18.01 10.59
N SER A 342 24.08 19.12 9.96
CA SER A 342 25.34 19.39 9.24
C SER A 342 25.90 18.31 8.29
N LEU A 343 25.58 18.40 6.98
CA LEU A 343 26.47 17.95 5.90
C LEU A 343 26.41 18.93 4.71
N SER A 344 27.22 19.98 4.80
CA SER A 344 27.82 20.62 3.64
C SER A 344 29.05 19.81 3.24
N GLY A 345 28.99 19.10 2.11
CA GLY A 345 30.14 18.38 1.56
C GLY A 345 29.75 17.27 0.59
N GLU A 346 29.87 17.58 -0.70
CA GLU A 346 30.11 16.65 -1.82
C GLU A 346 28.96 15.72 -2.27
N GLN A 347 28.26 16.20 -3.31
CA GLN A 347 27.89 15.48 -4.54
C GLN A 347 27.95 13.93 -4.48
N ASN A 348 26.89 13.32 -3.94
CA ASN A 348 26.38 12.00 -4.33
C ASN A 348 24.96 11.85 -3.77
N SER A 349 23.96 12.40 -4.48
CA SER A 349 22.55 12.05 -4.23
C SER A 349 22.32 10.60 -4.67
N SER A 350 22.75 9.67 -3.82
CA SER A 350 22.51 8.24 -3.98
C SER A 350 21.02 7.98 -3.99
N ARG A 351 20.57 7.35 -5.08
CA ARG A 351 19.21 6.85 -5.34
C ARG A 351 18.85 5.83 -4.24
N ILE A 352 18.25 6.28 -3.14
CA ILE A 352 17.91 5.41 -1.99
C ILE A 352 16.40 5.21 -1.94
N LEU A 353 15.97 3.95 -1.87
CA LEU A 353 14.59 3.57 -1.56
C LEU A 353 14.47 3.36 -0.04
N CYS A 354 13.70 4.22 0.62
CA CYS A 354 13.46 4.10 2.06
C CYS A 354 12.32 3.11 2.35
N THR A 355 12.59 1.79 2.23
CA THR A 355 11.58 0.74 2.38
C THR A 355 10.81 0.85 3.70
N ASP A 356 11.50 1.04 4.82
CA ASP A 356 10.90 1.15 6.16
C ASP A 356 9.87 2.28 6.25
N ALA A 357 10.22 3.47 5.75
CA ALA A 357 9.32 4.61 5.77
C ALA A 357 8.06 4.39 4.91
N ILE A 358 8.20 3.68 3.79
CA ILE A 358 7.07 3.34 2.91
C ILE A 358 6.18 2.27 3.57
N LEU A 359 6.78 1.25 4.18
CA LEU A 359 6.04 0.23 4.93
C LEU A 359 5.26 0.86 6.09
N GLU A 360 5.89 1.74 6.87
CA GLU A 360 5.21 2.45 7.94
C GLU A 360 4.02 3.29 7.45
N ALA A 361 4.21 4.06 6.38
CA ALA A 361 3.13 4.85 5.78
C ALA A 361 1.99 3.94 5.27
N THR A 362 2.31 2.83 4.61
CA THR A 362 1.30 1.90 4.07
C THR A 362 0.56 1.15 5.17
N PHE A 363 1.21 0.72 6.24
CA PHE A 363 0.56 0.10 7.41
C PHE A 363 -0.44 1.03 8.08
N GLN A 364 -0.10 2.32 8.23
CA GLN A 364 -1.08 3.30 8.71
C GLN A 364 -2.28 3.40 7.76
N LEU A 365 -2.02 3.35 6.45
CA LEU A 365 -3.07 3.49 5.44
C LEU A 365 -3.99 2.26 5.32
N LEU A 366 -3.56 1.07 5.73
CA LEU A 366 -4.42 -0.14 5.80
C LEU A 366 -5.61 0.02 6.76
N ASN A 367 -5.56 0.99 7.68
CA ASN A 367 -6.65 1.26 8.62
C ASN A 367 -7.63 2.33 8.13
N ASN A 368 -7.51 2.81 6.88
CA ASN A 368 -8.41 3.82 6.34
C ASN A 368 -9.84 3.31 6.10
N SER A 369 -10.79 4.24 6.17
CA SER A 369 -12.20 3.98 5.88
C SER A 369 -12.46 3.59 4.42
N SER A 370 -11.71 4.19 3.48
CA SER A 370 -11.84 3.91 2.05
C SER A 370 -11.22 2.56 1.67
N LEU A 371 -12.03 1.68 1.07
CA LEU A 371 -11.58 0.40 0.52
C LEU A 371 -10.45 0.60 -0.51
N PHE A 372 -10.57 1.59 -1.39
CA PHE A 372 -9.58 1.84 -2.43
C PHE A 372 -8.22 2.28 -1.87
N THR A 373 -8.22 3.08 -0.79
CA THR A 373 -6.99 3.46 -0.09
C THR A 373 -6.34 2.25 0.56
N ARG A 374 -7.12 1.37 1.21
CA ARG A 374 -6.61 0.12 1.81
C ARG A 374 -6.03 -0.82 0.76
N LEU A 375 -6.73 -1.04 -0.36
CA LEU A 375 -6.25 -1.87 -1.48
C LEU A 375 -4.97 -1.30 -2.11
N ALA A 376 -4.90 0.02 -2.29
CA ALA A 376 -3.69 0.65 -2.81
C ALA A 376 -2.50 0.49 -1.86
N ALA A 377 -2.71 0.67 -0.55
CA ALA A 377 -1.68 0.44 0.46
C ALA A 377 -1.21 -1.03 0.50
N LEU A 378 -2.12 -2.00 0.39
CA LEU A 378 -1.77 -3.42 0.30
C LEU A 378 -0.98 -3.74 -0.98
N ARG A 379 -1.34 -3.10 -2.10
CA ARG A 379 -0.61 -3.23 -3.36
C ARG A 379 0.82 -2.69 -3.25
N TRP A 380 1.04 -1.62 -2.50
CA TRP A 380 2.40 -1.15 -2.19
C TRP A 380 3.23 -2.20 -1.46
N ILE A 381 2.67 -2.81 -0.40
CA ILE A 381 3.34 -3.90 0.33
C ILE A 381 3.63 -5.07 -0.62
N THR A 382 2.71 -5.38 -1.52
CA THR A 382 2.89 -6.43 -2.54
C THR A 382 4.06 -6.12 -3.47
N VAL A 383 4.15 -4.91 -4.00
CA VAL A 383 5.25 -4.51 -4.88
C VAL A 383 6.58 -4.45 -4.13
N LEU A 384 6.58 -3.98 -2.88
CA LEU A 384 7.78 -4.00 -2.04
C LEU A 384 8.22 -5.44 -1.72
N ALA A 385 7.28 -6.37 -1.52
CA ALA A 385 7.61 -7.78 -1.32
C ALA A 385 8.21 -8.42 -2.58
N GLU A 386 7.79 -8.00 -3.78
CA GLU A 386 8.35 -8.44 -5.06
C GLU A 386 9.78 -7.90 -5.29
N VAL A 387 10.04 -6.66 -4.88
CA VAL A 387 11.30 -5.94 -5.16
C VAL A 387 12.33 -6.10 -4.03
N CYS A 388 11.93 -5.84 -2.79
CA CYS A 388 12.78 -5.82 -1.59
C CYS A 388 12.23 -6.78 -0.51
N SER A 389 12.08 -8.06 -0.85
CA SER A 389 11.47 -9.05 0.04
C SER A 389 12.13 -9.12 1.43
N ALA A 390 13.47 -9.04 1.50
CA ALA A 390 14.22 -9.09 2.76
C ALA A 390 13.82 -7.97 3.74
N ASP A 391 13.69 -6.73 3.25
CA ASP A 391 13.28 -5.58 4.05
C ASP A 391 11.84 -5.75 4.56
N VAL A 392 10.94 -6.24 3.70
CA VAL A 392 9.56 -6.55 4.10
C VAL A 392 9.53 -7.66 5.16
N PHE A 393 10.40 -8.68 5.03
CA PHE A 393 10.49 -9.76 6.01
C PHE A 393 11.06 -9.31 7.36
N SER A 394 11.84 -8.23 7.42
CA SER A 394 12.28 -7.64 8.69
C SER A 394 11.11 -7.08 9.52
N HIS A 395 9.97 -6.78 8.88
CA HIS A 395 8.76 -6.25 9.51
C HIS A 395 7.66 -7.31 9.71
N VAL A 396 7.98 -8.61 9.63
CA VAL A 396 7.00 -9.72 9.73
C VAL A 396 6.17 -9.67 11.00
N ASP A 397 6.78 -9.30 12.12
CA ASP A 397 6.12 -9.27 13.44
C ASP A 397 4.94 -8.29 13.46
N ARG A 398 4.99 -7.24 12.64
CA ARG A 398 3.88 -6.30 12.44
C ARG A 398 3.01 -6.68 11.25
N LEU A 399 3.61 -7.16 10.17
CA LEU A 399 2.89 -7.52 8.94
C LEU A 399 1.89 -8.66 9.19
N LEU A 400 2.29 -9.70 9.91
CA LEU A 400 1.48 -10.91 10.07
C LEU A 400 0.17 -10.66 10.85
N PRO A 401 0.17 -9.96 12.01
CA PRO A 401 -1.07 -9.57 12.68
C PRO A 401 -1.97 -8.69 11.82
N GLU A 402 -1.42 -7.75 11.06
CA GLU A 402 -2.19 -6.90 10.15
C GLU A 402 -2.80 -7.71 9.00
N MET A 403 -2.08 -8.69 8.42
CA MET A 403 -2.63 -9.58 7.41
C MET A 403 -3.80 -10.42 7.96
N LEU A 404 -3.67 -10.96 9.18
CA LEU A 404 -4.76 -11.70 9.83
C LEU A 404 -5.98 -10.82 10.07
N LYS A 405 -5.78 -9.56 10.49
CA LYS A 405 -6.85 -8.59 10.63
C LYS A 405 -7.56 -8.33 9.30
N LEU A 406 -6.80 -8.22 8.20
CA LEU A 406 -7.35 -7.96 6.86
C LEU A 406 -8.05 -9.16 6.22
N VAL A 407 -7.72 -10.39 6.63
CA VAL A 407 -8.51 -11.59 6.27
C VAL A 407 -9.94 -11.50 6.83
N SER A 408 -10.14 -10.73 7.90
CA SER A 408 -11.45 -10.42 8.49
C SER A 408 -12.07 -9.10 7.99
N ASP A 409 -11.51 -8.46 6.94
CA ASP A 409 -12.07 -7.22 6.39
C ASP A 409 -13.49 -7.45 5.83
N PRO A 410 -14.42 -6.49 5.99
CA PRO A 410 -15.77 -6.61 5.45
C PRO A 410 -15.81 -6.73 3.92
N ALA A 411 -14.82 -6.21 3.19
CA ALA A 411 -14.78 -6.27 1.73
C ALA A 411 -14.04 -7.52 1.24
N ASP A 412 -14.69 -8.30 0.37
CA ASP A 412 -14.16 -9.55 -0.17
C ASP A 412 -12.90 -9.31 -1.01
N GLU A 413 -12.84 -8.21 -1.75
CA GLU A 413 -11.68 -7.82 -2.56
C GLU A 413 -10.42 -7.61 -1.71
N MET A 414 -10.59 -7.09 -0.49
CA MET A 414 -9.49 -6.91 0.45
C MET A 414 -8.98 -8.25 0.97
N VAL A 415 -9.90 -9.18 1.28
CA VAL A 415 -9.56 -10.54 1.73
C VAL A 415 -8.81 -11.30 0.63
N HIS A 416 -9.33 -11.31 -0.61
CA HIS A 416 -8.68 -11.93 -1.76
C HIS A 416 -7.26 -11.38 -2.00
N SER A 417 -7.12 -10.04 -1.96
CA SER A 417 -5.82 -9.38 -2.17
C SER A 417 -4.83 -9.70 -1.05
N THR A 418 -5.32 -9.81 0.19
CA THR A 418 -4.50 -10.16 1.36
C THR A 418 -3.98 -11.59 1.25
N ILE A 419 -4.85 -12.54 0.88
CA ILE A 419 -4.47 -13.95 0.68
C ILE A 419 -3.48 -14.10 -0.49
N SER A 420 -3.68 -13.34 -1.57
CA SER A 420 -2.73 -13.29 -2.69
C SER A 420 -1.34 -12.83 -2.25
N LEU A 421 -1.25 -11.77 -1.43
CA LEU A 421 0.01 -11.31 -0.84
C LEU A 421 0.67 -12.38 0.03
N ILE A 422 -0.09 -13.03 0.92
CA ILE A 422 0.41 -14.09 1.80
C ILE A 422 1.04 -15.23 0.99
N GLY A 423 0.40 -15.63 -0.10
CA GLY A 423 0.95 -16.68 -0.94
C GLY A 423 2.18 -16.23 -1.73
N LYS A 424 2.24 -14.98 -2.23
CA LYS A 424 3.47 -14.42 -2.81
C LYS A 424 4.63 -14.44 -1.81
N LEU A 425 4.41 -13.95 -0.58
CA LEU A 425 5.41 -13.98 0.49
C LEU A 425 5.86 -15.41 0.84
N SER A 426 4.93 -16.36 0.80
CA SER A 426 5.24 -17.77 1.00
C SER A 426 6.14 -18.31 -0.12
N HIS A 427 5.89 -17.98 -1.39
CA HIS A 427 6.77 -18.42 -2.48
C HIS A 427 8.16 -17.75 -2.45
N HIS A 428 8.28 -16.53 -1.92
CA HIS A 428 9.59 -15.86 -1.79
C HIS A 428 10.45 -16.42 -0.65
N THR A 429 9.85 -16.88 0.45
CA THR A 429 10.61 -17.44 1.59
C THR A 429 11.26 -18.78 1.26
N THR A 430 10.70 -19.57 0.35
CA THR A 430 11.32 -20.84 -0.10
C THR A 430 12.54 -20.60 -0.99
N ALA A 431 12.56 -19.49 -1.75
CA ALA A 431 13.68 -19.11 -2.61
C ALA A 431 14.88 -18.51 -1.85
N VAL A 432 14.64 -17.84 -0.71
CA VAL A 432 15.69 -17.25 0.16
C VAL A 432 16.23 -18.26 1.19
N GLY A 433 15.96 -19.55 0.98
CA GLY A 433 16.52 -20.65 1.75
C GLY A 433 18.03 -20.78 1.54
N ASN A 434 18.80 -19.89 2.19
CA ASN A 434 20.13 -20.15 2.74
C ASN A 434 20.76 -18.97 3.51
N ASN A 435 20.20 -17.74 3.49
CA ASN A 435 20.90 -16.57 4.08
C ASN A 435 20.08 -15.65 5.01
N CYS A 436 18.84 -15.97 5.39
CA CYS A 436 18.14 -15.16 6.39
C CYS A 436 18.46 -15.64 7.82
N HIS A 437 19.59 -15.15 8.36
CA HIS A 437 19.96 -15.31 9.77
C HIS A 437 19.10 -14.43 10.70
N ASN A 438 17.79 -14.66 10.76
CA ASN A 438 16.96 -14.16 11.87
C ASN A 438 16.40 -15.37 12.62
N LYS A 439 17.24 -15.98 13.46
CA LYS A 439 16.89 -17.14 14.31
C LYS A 439 15.89 -16.80 15.43
N GLU A 440 15.46 -15.54 15.57
CA GLU A 440 14.71 -15.08 16.75
C GLU A 440 13.29 -14.55 16.47
N SER A 441 12.89 -14.23 15.23
CA SER A 441 11.59 -13.56 15.01
C SER A 441 10.38 -14.49 14.81
N VAL A 442 10.56 -15.73 14.35
CA VAL A 442 9.43 -16.66 14.15
C VAL A 442 9.39 -17.74 15.22
N ILE A 443 8.81 -17.43 16.38
CA ILE A 443 8.57 -18.39 17.46
C ILE A 443 7.49 -19.38 16.98
N LEU A 444 7.92 -20.57 16.55
CA LEU A 444 7.04 -21.70 16.24
C LEU A 444 7.26 -22.83 17.25
N PRO A 445 6.20 -23.55 17.65
CA PRO A 445 6.37 -24.76 18.44
C PRO A 445 7.23 -25.77 17.68
N GLN A 446 8.41 -26.08 18.22
CA GLN A 446 9.37 -26.99 17.57
C GLN A 446 8.77 -28.40 17.36
N GLU A 447 7.80 -28.80 18.18
CA GLU A 447 7.05 -30.05 18.02
C GLU A 447 6.17 -30.06 16.77
N LEU A 448 5.50 -28.94 16.45
CA LEU A 448 4.69 -28.82 15.24
C LEU A 448 5.56 -28.90 13.98
N VAL A 449 6.73 -28.25 14.01
CA VAL A 449 7.71 -28.33 12.91
C VAL A 449 8.23 -29.75 12.72
N LYS A 450 8.47 -30.48 13.82
CA LYS A 450 8.87 -31.91 13.79
C LYS A 450 7.77 -32.81 13.24
N LEU A 451 6.49 -32.56 13.53
CA LEU A 451 5.36 -33.31 12.98
C LEU A 451 5.17 -33.11 11.46
N LEU A 452 5.71 -32.01 10.94
CA LEU A 452 5.73 -31.72 9.51
C LEU A 452 6.97 -32.28 8.81
N HIS A 453 8.08 -32.52 9.52
CA HIS A 453 9.31 -33.14 8.98
C HIS A 453 9.28 -34.67 9.03
N ASP A 454 9.90 -35.31 8.04
CA ASP A 454 10.07 -36.77 7.97
C ASP A 454 11.04 -37.30 9.04
N PRO A 455 10.68 -38.30 9.87
CA PRO A 455 11.63 -38.95 10.79
C PRO A 455 12.51 -40.05 10.13
N ALA A 456 12.59 -40.16 8.80
CA ALA A 456 13.06 -41.38 8.13
C ALA A 456 14.37 -41.30 7.30
N VAL A 457 15.19 -40.24 7.39
CA VAL A 457 16.43 -40.12 6.57
C VAL A 457 17.75 -40.19 7.36
N VAL A 458 17.75 -40.37 8.68
CA VAL A 458 19.02 -40.37 9.45
C VAL A 458 19.66 -41.74 9.68
N ASN A 459 18.98 -42.87 9.49
CA ASN A 459 19.60 -44.19 9.69
C ASN A 459 19.44 -45.10 8.47
N GLY A 460 20.46 -45.10 7.60
CA GLY A 460 20.50 -45.95 6.41
C GLY A 460 21.84 -46.01 5.70
N GLN A 461 22.97 -45.98 6.42
CA GLN A 461 24.21 -46.57 5.90
C GLN A 461 24.43 -47.90 6.59
N ASN A 462 24.33 -49.00 5.83
CA ASN A 462 25.32 -50.09 5.80
C ASN A 462 24.87 -51.22 4.85
N ASN A 463 25.65 -51.40 3.78
CA ASN A 463 26.03 -52.63 3.07
C ASN A 463 24.96 -53.68 2.70
N SER A 464 24.75 -53.87 1.39
CA SER A 464 25.35 -55.01 0.65
C SER A 464 24.98 -55.00 -0.84
N GLN A 465 25.98 -55.33 -1.66
CA GLN A 465 26.00 -55.46 -3.12
C GLN A 465 24.95 -56.46 -3.68
N ILE A 466 24.53 -56.29 -4.93
CA ILE A 466 24.65 -57.26 -6.04
C ILE A 466 24.13 -56.63 -7.36
N SER A 467 24.76 -57.11 -8.44
CA SER A 467 25.00 -56.68 -9.81
C SER A 467 23.84 -56.68 -10.84
N ASP A 468 24.07 -55.85 -11.86
CA ASP A 468 23.87 -56.04 -13.31
C ASP A 468 22.48 -56.45 -13.87
N TYR A 469 21.85 -55.52 -14.60
CA TYR A 469 21.57 -55.67 -16.04
C TYR A 469 21.08 -54.34 -16.65
N SER A 470 21.74 -53.91 -17.72
CA SER A 470 21.44 -52.70 -18.49
C SER A 470 20.41 -52.98 -19.59
N VAL A 471 19.37 -52.14 -19.72
CA VAL A 471 18.72 -51.81 -21.00
C VAL A 471 18.27 -50.35 -20.95
N GLU A 472 18.81 -49.55 -21.87
CA GLU A 472 18.42 -48.17 -22.15
C GLU A 472 17.09 -48.13 -22.92
N ILE A 473 16.13 -47.31 -22.47
CA ILE A 473 15.19 -46.59 -23.35
C ILE A 473 14.96 -45.19 -22.76
N SER A 474 15.30 -44.20 -23.57
CA SER A 474 15.15 -42.76 -23.39
C SER A 474 13.69 -42.28 -23.35
N SER A 475 13.35 -41.45 -22.38
CA SER A 475 12.27 -40.45 -22.43
C SER A 475 12.54 -39.40 -21.35
N GLU A 476 12.89 -38.18 -21.75
CA GLU A 476 13.02 -37.02 -20.87
C GLU A 476 11.64 -36.64 -20.31
N GLU A 477 11.38 -37.01 -19.05
CA GLU A 477 10.44 -36.32 -18.17
C GLU A 477 11.18 -35.95 -16.89
N SER A 478 11.43 -34.66 -16.73
CA SER A 478 12.12 -34.06 -15.59
C SER A 478 11.33 -34.31 -14.30
N LEU A 479 11.90 -35.13 -13.40
CA LEU A 479 11.41 -35.35 -12.04
C LEU A 479 11.32 -34.03 -11.25
N PRO A 480 10.28 -33.81 -10.43
CA PRO A 480 10.34 -32.81 -9.38
C PRO A 480 11.17 -33.38 -8.22
N SER A 481 12.42 -32.96 -8.17
CA SER A 481 13.25 -33.07 -6.97
C SER A 481 13.00 -31.84 -6.09
N SER A 482 12.49 -32.03 -4.88
CA SER A 482 12.89 -31.24 -3.71
C SER A 482 12.23 -31.78 -2.45
N SER A 483 13.06 -32.32 -1.55
CA SER A 483 12.77 -32.40 -0.13
C SER A 483 12.58 -30.98 0.40
N SER A 484 11.35 -30.47 0.41
CA SER A 484 11.08 -29.08 0.82
C SER A 484 10.98 -29.00 2.34
N VAL A 485 11.87 -28.22 2.95
CA VAL A 485 11.68 -27.75 4.31
C VAL A 485 10.34 -27.00 4.35
N PRO A 486 9.42 -27.30 5.29
CA PRO A 486 8.14 -26.64 5.37
C PRO A 486 8.34 -25.14 5.56
N ASN A 487 7.68 -24.38 4.71
CA ASN A 487 7.75 -22.93 4.76
C ASN A 487 7.28 -22.42 6.13
N THR A 488 8.23 -21.86 6.88
CA THR A 488 8.05 -21.43 8.26
C THR A 488 7.04 -20.27 8.37
N PHE A 489 7.03 -19.36 7.40
CA PHE A 489 6.07 -18.26 7.33
C PHE A 489 4.65 -18.77 7.06
N CYS A 490 4.49 -19.65 6.06
CA CYS A 490 3.20 -20.27 5.73
C CYS A 490 2.63 -21.05 6.93
N LEU A 491 3.47 -21.85 7.60
CA LEU A 491 3.08 -22.58 8.80
C LEU A 491 2.60 -21.65 9.91
N ARG A 492 3.35 -20.58 10.18
CA ARG A 492 2.99 -19.58 11.20
C ARG A 492 1.66 -18.91 10.88
N PHE A 493 1.47 -18.47 9.64
CA PHE A 493 0.21 -17.86 9.20
C PHE A 493 -0.98 -18.82 9.34
N LEU A 494 -0.85 -20.06 8.87
CA LEU A 494 -1.93 -21.04 8.96
C LEU A 494 -2.26 -21.43 10.41
N LEU A 495 -1.25 -21.46 11.29
CA LEU A 495 -1.46 -21.65 12.72
C LEU A 495 -2.29 -20.52 13.31
N ASP A 496 -1.88 -19.27 13.09
CA ASP A 496 -2.59 -18.09 13.59
C ASP A 496 -4.00 -17.96 12.99
N LEU A 497 -4.21 -18.39 11.73
CA LEU A 497 -5.52 -18.44 11.09
C LEU A 497 -6.45 -19.48 11.73
N VAL A 498 -5.95 -20.68 12.06
CA VAL A 498 -6.74 -21.69 12.76
C VAL A 498 -7.11 -21.20 14.17
N GLU A 499 -6.19 -20.54 14.87
CA GLU A 499 -6.49 -19.89 16.14
C GLU A 499 -7.53 -18.78 16.01
N LEU A 500 -7.49 -17.99 14.91
CA LEU A 500 -8.50 -16.98 14.61
C LEU A 500 -9.88 -17.62 14.39
N PHE A 501 -9.97 -18.69 13.62
CA PHE A 501 -11.23 -19.43 13.44
C PHE A 501 -11.74 -20.09 14.73
N ASN A 502 -10.85 -20.44 15.66
CA ASN A 502 -11.26 -20.93 16.98
C ASN A 502 -11.83 -19.81 17.86
N LYS A 503 -11.29 -18.59 17.76
CA LYS A 503 -11.78 -17.43 18.49
C LYS A 503 -13.06 -16.85 17.89
N ASP A 504 -13.19 -16.89 16.56
CA ASP A 504 -14.34 -16.37 15.80
C ASP A 504 -14.89 -17.45 14.84
N SER A 505 -15.77 -18.30 15.37
CA SER A 505 -16.44 -19.35 14.58
C SER A 505 -17.40 -18.78 13.53
N GLU A 506 -17.86 -17.53 13.69
CA GLU A 506 -18.79 -16.90 12.77
C GLU A 506 -18.06 -16.44 11.49
N LEU A 507 -16.81 -15.98 11.61
CA LEU A 507 -15.93 -15.73 10.46
C LEU A 507 -15.77 -16.99 9.60
N LEU A 508 -15.49 -18.14 10.23
CA LEU A 508 -15.38 -19.42 9.55
C LEU A 508 -16.69 -19.79 8.83
N ARG A 509 -17.84 -19.60 9.48
CA ARG A 509 -19.15 -19.92 8.88
C ARG A 509 -19.51 -19.01 7.71
N ARG A 510 -19.18 -17.72 7.79
CA ARG A 510 -19.55 -16.72 6.76
C ARG A 510 -18.57 -16.67 5.60
N ARG A 511 -17.27 -16.76 5.87
CA ARG A 511 -16.18 -16.48 4.91
C ARG A 511 -15.19 -17.64 4.76
N GLY A 512 -15.30 -18.69 5.56
CA GLY A 512 -14.35 -19.82 5.55
C GLY A 512 -14.23 -20.51 4.19
N ASP A 513 -15.34 -20.68 3.46
CA ASP A 513 -15.32 -21.28 2.13
C ASP A 513 -14.45 -20.47 1.15
N MET A 514 -14.60 -19.15 1.16
CA MET A 514 -13.79 -18.24 0.33
C MET A 514 -12.33 -18.27 0.75
N ILE A 515 -12.05 -18.02 2.04
CA ILE A 515 -10.68 -17.92 2.58
C ILE A 515 -9.88 -19.20 2.31
N ILE A 516 -10.44 -20.36 2.64
CA ILE A 516 -9.75 -21.64 2.47
C ILE A 516 -9.57 -21.98 0.98
N THR A 517 -10.55 -21.67 0.13
CA THR A 517 -10.45 -21.90 -1.32
C THR A 517 -9.35 -21.05 -1.94
N ASP A 518 -9.29 -19.76 -1.58
CA ASP A 518 -8.25 -18.85 -2.05
C ASP A 518 -6.86 -19.29 -1.56
N LEU A 519 -6.74 -19.69 -0.29
CA LEU A 519 -5.48 -20.22 0.24
C LEU A 519 -5.02 -21.46 -0.53
N CYS A 520 -5.94 -22.37 -0.86
CA CYS A 520 -5.61 -23.54 -1.69
C CYS A 520 -5.14 -23.15 -3.08
N GLN A 521 -5.70 -22.07 -3.65
CA GLN A 521 -5.30 -21.57 -4.96
C GLN A 521 -3.90 -20.94 -4.94
N VAL A 522 -3.54 -20.19 -3.89
CA VAL A 522 -2.25 -19.47 -3.85
C VAL A 522 -1.12 -20.30 -3.23
N LEU A 523 -1.39 -21.10 -2.19
CA LEU A 523 -0.39 -21.91 -1.48
C LEU A 523 -0.31 -23.37 -1.95
N GLY A 524 -1.34 -23.86 -2.65
CA GLY A 524 -1.49 -25.28 -3.00
C GLY A 524 -2.35 -26.05 -1.99
N ALA A 525 -3.29 -26.84 -2.51
CA ALA A 525 -4.24 -27.61 -1.70
C ALA A 525 -3.54 -28.66 -0.80
N ASP A 526 -2.48 -29.27 -1.29
CA ASP A 526 -1.65 -30.24 -0.54
C ASP A 526 -1.01 -29.59 0.69
N THR A 527 -0.40 -28.42 0.52
CA THR A 527 0.27 -27.68 1.59
C THR A 527 -0.75 -27.21 2.64
N VAL A 528 -1.87 -26.63 2.19
CA VAL A 528 -2.93 -26.15 3.10
C VAL A 528 -3.55 -27.30 3.88
N TYR A 529 -4.03 -28.36 3.21
CA TYR A 529 -4.71 -29.46 3.90
C TYR A 529 -3.76 -30.25 4.80
N CYS A 530 -2.51 -30.51 4.39
CA CYS A 530 -1.53 -31.19 5.21
C CYS A 530 -1.21 -30.38 6.48
N THR A 531 -0.94 -29.09 6.31
CA THR A 531 -0.54 -28.20 7.41
C THR A 531 -1.69 -27.98 8.38
N VAL A 532 -2.88 -27.63 7.88
CA VAL A 532 -4.07 -27.41 8.71
C VAL A 532 -4.47 -28.70 9.44
N SER A 533 -4.42 -29.87 8.80
CA SER A 533 -4.71 -31.15 9.48
C SER A 533 -3.73 -31.45 10.61
N THR A 534 -2.45 -31.12 10.40
CA THR A 534 -1.41 -31.29 11.42
C THR A 534 -1.64 -30.33 12.59
N ILE A 535 -2.00 -29.06 12.30
CA ILE A 535 -2.34 -28.05 13.30
C ILE A 535 -3.57 -28.47 14.12
N ILE A 536 -4.65 -28.89 13.47
CA ILE A 536 -5.89 -29.37 14.14
C ILE A 536 -5.58 -30.53 15.09
N SER A 537 -4.70 -31.44 14.68
CA SER A 537 -4.30 -32.59 15.52
C SER A 537 -3.42 -32.19 16.70
N TYR A 538 -2.68 -31.08 16.58
CA TYR A 538 -1.77 -30.56 17.59
C TYR A 538 -2.48 -29.66 18.62
N ILE A 539 -3.36 -28.76 18.18
CA ILE A 539 -4.10 -27.85 19.07
C ILE A 539 -5.20 -28.64 19.81
N LYS A 540 -5.04 -28.86 21.11
CA LYS A 540 -6.07 -29.49 21.97
C LYS A 540 -6.25 -28.70 23.27
N PRO A 541 -7.49 -28.35 23.66
CA PRO A 541 -8.76 -28.52 22.94
C PRO A 541 -9.00 -27.45 21.86
N LEU A 542 -9.62 -27.84 20.75
CA LEU A 542 -10.06 -26.94 19.66
C LEU A 542 -11.60 -27.04 19.57
N GLU A 543 -12.31 -26.05 20.10
CA GLU A 543 -13.79 -26.06 20.16
C GLU A 543 -14.41 -25.98 18.76
N SER A 544 -13.78 -25.24 17.86
CA SER A 544 -14.22 -25.10 16.47
C SER A 544 -13.82 -26.28 15.56
N ALA A 545 -13.17 -27.32 16.09
CA ALA A 545 -12.63 -28.44 15.29
C ALA A 545 -13.70 -29.11 14.41
N PHE A 546 -14.90 -29.33 14.97
CA PHE A 546 -16.01 -29.93 14.24
C PHE A 546 -16.40 -29.10 13.01
N VAL A 547 -16.63 -27.79 13.20
CA VAL A 547 -17.05 -26.85 12.15
C VAL A 547 -15.94 -26.64 11.11
N LEU A 548 -14.68 -26.57 11.54
CA LEU A 548 -13.53 -26.41 10.65
C LEU A 548 -13.35 -27.64 9.75
N VAL A 549 -13.43 -28.85 10.31
CA VAL A 549 -13.34 -30.09 9.53
C VAL A 549 -14.54 -30.23 8.59
N GLN A 550 -15.74 -29.86 9.04
CA GLN A 550 -16.94 -29.83 8.20
C GLN A 550 -16.75 -28.88 7.00
N ALA A 551 -16.24 -27.67 7.22
CA ALA A 551 -15.94 -26.70 6.16
C ALA A 551 -14.87 -27.23 5.20
N LEU A 552 -13.75 -27.76 5.70
CA LEU A 552 -12.69 -28.37 4.88
C LEU A 552 -13.25 -29.52 4.02
N ASN A 553 -14.10 -30.38 4.59
CA ASN A 553 -14.71 -31.48 3.85
C ASN A 553 -15.68 -30.98 2.77
N ARG A 554 -16.52 -29.98 3.08
CA ARG A 554 -17.41 -29.35 2.10
C ARG A 554 -16.61 -28.77 0.93
N ILE A 555 -15.55 -28.02 1.21
CA ILE A 555 -14.67 -27.41 0.20
C ILE A 555 -13.99 -28.47 -0.65
N LEU A 556 -13.43 -29.51 -0.02
CA LEU A 556 -12.79 -30.63 -0.70
C LEU A 556 -13.70 -31.31 -1.72
N LEU A 557 -14.97 -31.50 -1.36
CA LEU A 557 -15.93 -32.18 -2.24
C LEU A 557 -16.46 -31.24 -3.33
N THR A 558 -16.80 -29.99 -2.99
CA THR A 558 -17.57 -29.10 -3.86
C THR A 558 -16.71 -28.23 -4.78
N GLN A 559 -15.55 -27.74 -4.31
CA GLN A 559 -14.81 -26.71 -5.03
C GLN A 559 -13.99 -27.27 -6.20
N PRO A 560 -14.01 -26.60 -7.38
CA PRO A 560 -13.30 -27.07 -8.57
C PRO A 560 -11.78 -27.01 -8.41
N VAL A 561 -11.25 -26.04 -7.64
CA VAL A 561 -9.82 -25.85 -7.36
C VAL A 561 -9.16 -27.13 -6.82
N LEU A 562 -9.92 -27.96 -6.08
CA LEU A 562 -9.42 -29.19 -5.47
C LEU A 562 -9.58 -30.44 -6.35
N HIS A 563 -9.92 -30.30 -7.62
CA HIS A 563 -10.07 -31.46 -8.52
C HIS A 563 -8.79 -32.30 -8.63
N ASN A 564 -7.62 -31.68 -8.77
CA ASN A 564 -6.34 -32.40 -8.84
C ASN A 564 -5.99 -33.06 -7.51
N PHE A 565 -6.26 -32.37 -6.39
CA PHE A 565 -6.06 -32.92 -5.06
C PHE A 565 -6.95 -34.14 -4.78
N ARG A 566 -8.23 -34.10 -5.21
CA ARG A 566 -9.12 -35.26 -5.14
C ARG A 566 -8.60 -36.46 -5.94
N LYS A 567 -8.01 -36.23 -7.11
CA LYS A 567 -7.37 -37.31 -7.90
C LYS A 567 -6.17 -37.91 -7.16
N GLN A 568 -5.34 -37.08 -6.53
CA GLN A 568 -4.21 -37.55 -5.72
C GLN A 568 -4.66 -38.40 -4.53
N LEU A 569 -5.78 -38.05 -3.88
CA LEU A 569 -6.35 -38.82 -2.76
C LEU A 569 -6.97 -40.16 -3.19
N ARG A 570 -7.47 -40.29 -4.42
CA ARG A 570 -7.99 -41.57 -4.95
C ARG A 570 -6.90 -42.59 -5.23
N CYS A 571 -5.75 -42.13 -5.73
CA CYS A 571 -4.64 -43.00 -6.14
C CYS A 571 -3.50 -42.97 -5.12
N ILE A 572 -3.72 -43.55 -3.93
CA ILE A 572 -2.68 -43.66 -2.88
C ILE A 572 -1.71 -44.78 -3.26
N ASN A 573 -0.59 -44.43 -3.91
CA ASN A 573 0.45 -45.38 -4.30
C ASN A 573 1.84 -45.06 -3.72
N THR A 574 2.05 -43.83 -3.26
CA THR A 574 3.33 -43.40 -2.67
C THR A 574 3.26 -43.28 -1.14
N LYS A 575 4.42 -43.45 -0.50
CA LYS A 575 4.58 -43.26 0.96
C LYS A 575 4.15 -41.86 1.42
N ALA A 576 4.42 -40.83 0.61
CA ALA A 576 4.02 -39.45 0.89
C ALA A 576 2.49 -39.26 0.88
N GLN A 577 1.78 -39.88 -0.07
CA GLN A 577 0.31 -39.86 -0.09
C GLN A 577 -0.30 -40.62 1.09
N CYS A 578 0.31 -41.73 1.52
CA CYS A 578 -0.11 -42.45 2.73
C CYS A 578 0.01 -41.56 3.98
N GLN A 579 1.12 -40.83 4.14
CA GLN A 579 1.34 -39.91 5.25
C GLN A 579 0.34 -38.74 5.21
N LEU A 580 0.08 -38.19 4.02
CA LEU A 580 -0.92 -37.15 3.82
C LEU A 580 -2.32 -37.65 4.26
N PHE A 581 -2.72 -38.85 3.79
CA PHE A 581 -3.98 -39.46 4.19
C PHE A 581 -4.04 -39.71 5.71
N GLU A 582 -2.96 -40.17 6.34
CA GLU A 582 -2.90 -40.37 7.79
C GLU A 582 -3.10 -39.06 8.56
N LYS A 583 -2.49 -37.96 8.11
CA LYS A 583 -2.66 -36.62 8.70
C LYS A 583 -4.10 -36.13 8.54
N LEU A 584 -4.67 -36.24 7.35
CA LEU A 584 -6.08 -35.91 7.07
C LEU A 584 -7.01 -36.76 7.93
N TYR A 585 -6.80 -38.08 7.96
CA TYR A 585 -7.64 -39.02 8.71
C TYR A 585 -7.72 -38.65 10.19
N ARG A 586 -6.59 -38.32 10.82
CA ARG A 586 -6.54 -37.89 12.23
C ARG A 586 -7.34 -36.62 12.49
N ALA A 587 -7.22 -35.61 11.62
CA ALA A 587 -8.00 -34.39 11.75
C ALA A 587 -9.49 -34.62 11.43
N TRP A 588 -9.81 -35.49 10.47
CA TRP A 588 -11.20 -35.76 10.08
C TRP A 588 -11.96 -36.52 11.17
N CYS A 589 -11.28 -37.18 12.12
CA CYS A 589 -11.93 -37.81 13.27
C CYS A 589 -12.75 -36.85 14.14
N PHE A 590 -12.51 -35.53 14.09
CA PHE A 590 -13.32 -34.56 14.83
C PHE A 590 -14.74 -34.39 14.28
N ASN A 591 -15.03 -34.82 13.03
CA ASN A 591 -16.38 -34.90 12.48
C ASN A 591 -16.60 -36.29 11.81
N PRO A 592 -17.45 -37.17 12.38
CA PRO A 592 -17.62 -38.53 11.88
C PRO A 592 -18.15 -38.57 10.44
N VAL A 593 -19.07 -37.69 10.06
CA VAL A 593 -19.64 -37.66 8.71
C VAL A 593 -18.60 -37.23 7.68
N SER A 594 -17.78 -36.23 8.03
CA SER A 594 -16.66 -35.81 7.19
C SER A 594 -15.63 -36.94 7.02
N LEU A 595 -15.31 -37.68 8.09
CA LEU A 595 -14.44 -38.86 8.02
C LEU A 595 -14.99 -39.93 7.07
N LEU A 596 -16.29 -40.21 7.15
CA LEU A 596 -16.96 -41.16 6.26
C LEU A 596 -16.86 -40.69 4.80
N ALA A 597 -17.10 -39.40 4.54
CA ALA A 597 -16.98 -38.81 3.21
C ALA A 597 -15.55 -38.92 2.64
N LEU A 598 -14.53 -38.66 3.45
CA LEU A 598 -13.12 -38.82 3.06
C LEU A 598 -12.78 -40.28 2.74
N CYS A 599 -13.26 -41.24 3.54
CA CYS A 599 -13.03 -42.66 3.29
C CYS A 599 -13.74 -43.15 2.01
N MET A 600 -14.93 -42.61 1.72
CA MET A 600 -15.63 -42.86 0.45
C MET A 600 -14.88 -42.25 -0.74
N LEU A 601 -14.34 -41.03 -0.59
CA LEU A 601 -13.56 -40.35 -1.62
C LEU A 601 -12.27 -41.10 -1.98
N THR A 602 -11.64 -41.76 -1.00
CA THR A 602 -10.40 -42.55 -1.16
C THR A 602 -10.65 -44.03 -1.51
N GLU A 603 -11.89 -44.40 -1.84
CA GLU A 603 -12.30 -45.75 -2.26
C GLU A 603 -12.07 -46.86 -1.20
N ASN A 604 -11.94 -46.49 0.08
CA ASN A 604 -11.70 -47.41 1.19
C ASN A 604 -13.01 -47.98 1.79
N TYR A 605 -13.86 -48.58 0.95
CA TYR A 605 -15.23 -48.99 1.35
C TYR A 605 -15.30 -50.01 2.49
N LYS A 606 -14.29 -50.87 2.63
CA LYS A 606 -14.20 -51.82 3.76
C LYS A 606 -14.09 -51.07 5.08
N HIS A 607 -13.35 -49.97 5.10
CA HIS A 607 -13.22 -49.12 6.27
C HIS A 607 -14.48 -48.30 6.51
N CYS A 608 -15.12 -47.77 5.46
CA CYS A 608 -16.42 -47.11 5.54
C CYS A 608 -17.48 -48.00 6.22
N SER A 609 -17.57 -49.29 5.83
CA SER A 609 -18.52 -50.23 6.44
C SER A 609 -18.27 -50.44 7.94
N ARG A 610 -17.01 -50.42 8.38
CA ARG A 610 -16.65 -50.50 9.80
C ARG A 610 -17.03 -49.21 10.54
N LEU A 611 -16.73 -48.05 9.96
CA LEU A 611 -17.08 -46.75 10.52
C LEU A 611 -18.59 -46.58 10.71
N VAL A 612 -19.40 -46.93 9.71
CA VAL A 612 -20.87 -46.84 9.80
C VAL A 612 -21.41 -47.74 10.92
N LYS A 613 -20.83 -48.92 11.13
CA LYS A 613 -21.21 -49.77 12.27
C LYS A 613 -20.89 -49.11 13.61
N SER A 614 -19.73 -48.46 13.72
CA SER A 614 -19.36 -47.72 14.94
C SER A 614 -20.19 -46.44 15.16
N PHE A 615 -20.85 -45.89 14.13
CA PHE A 615 -21.74 -44.73 14.30
C PHE A 615 -22.99 -45.07 15.08
N GLY A 616 -23.44 -46.34 15.07
CA GLY A 616 -24.55 -46.79 15.91
C GLY A 616 -24.28 -46.67 17.41
N ASP A 617 -23.00 -46.60 17.81
CA ASP A 617 -22.56 -46.48 19.21
C ASP A 617 -22.29 -45.02 19.62
N ILE A 618 -22.38 -44.05 18.69
CA ILE A 618 -22.10 -42.63 18.93
C ILE A 618 -23.40 -41.88 19.21
N VAL A 619 -23.37 -40.90 20.10
CA VAL A 619 -24.50 -39.98 20.32
C VAL A 619 -24.70 -39.11 19.08
N ILE A 620 -25.77 -39.35 18.35
CA ILE A 620 -26.11 -38.62 17.14
C ILE A 620 -26.70 -37.25 17.52
N THR A 621 -26.03 -36.16 17.12
CA THR A 621 -26.50 -34.78 17.29
C THR A 621 -27.26 -34.30 16.05
N VAL A 622 -28.06 -33.24 16.19
CA VAL A 622 -28.80 -32.61 15.05
C VAL A 622 -27.84 -32.16 13.95
N GLU A 623 -26.67 -31.63 14.32
CA GLU A 623 -25.62 -31.22 13.38
C GLU A 623 -25.10 -32.43 12.58
N THR A 624 -24.82 -33.55 13.25
CA THR A 624 -24.39 -34.78 12.55
C THR A 624 -25.47 -35.35 11.63
N LEU A 625 -26.76 -35.22 11.97
CA LEU A 625 -27.86 -35.64 11.10
C LEU A 625 -27.96 -34.77 9.85
N CYS A 626 -27.80 -33.46 10.00
CA CYS A 626 -27.79 -32.53 8.86
C CYS A 626 -26.61 -32.82 7.93
N ASP A 627 -25.43 -33.08 8.47
CA ASP A 627 -24.26 -33.48 7.69
C ASP A 627 -24.49 -34.81 6.95
N MET A 628 -25.13 -35.78 7.59
CA MET A 628 -25.45 -37.05 6.94
C MET A 628 -26.43 -36.87 5.78
N ASP A 629 -27.47 -36.06 5.94
CA ASP A 629 -28.42 -35.75 4.86
C ASP A 629 -27.71 -35.07 3.67
N GLN A 630 -26.84 -34.09 3.95
CA GLN A 630 -26.02 -33.47 2.92
C GLN A 630 -25.09 -34.48 2.22
N LEU A 631 -24.46 -35.39 2.97
CA LEU A 631 -23.61 -36.42 2.38
C LEU A 631 -24.40 -37.38 1.49
N ILE A 632 -25.61 -37.79 1.91
CA ILE A 632 -26.49 -38.68 1.12
C ILE A 632 -26.85 -38.02 -0.21
N GLN A 633 -27.26 -36.75 -0.19
CA GLN A 633 -27.54 -35.97 -1.41
C GLN A 633 -26.28 -35.86 -2.30
N MET A 634 -25.10 -35.73 -1.70
CA MET A 634 -23.84 -35.65 -2.43
C MET A 634 -23.40 -37.00 -3.02
N ILE A 635 -23.77 -38.15 -2.46
CA ILE A 635 -23.45 -39.47 -3.04
C ILE A 635 -24.09 -39.65 -4.42
N GLU A 636 -25.24 -39.02 -4.67
CA GLU A 636 -25.89 -39.01 -5.98
C GLU A 636 -25.24 -38.04 -6.99
N SER A 637 -24.32 -37.18 -6.52
CA SER A 637 -23.61 -36.21 -7.36
C SER A 637 -22.43 -36.84 -8.12
N PRO A 638 -22.01 -36.24 -9.26
CA PRO A 638 -20.90 -36.72 -10.09
C PRO A 638 -19.58 -36.94 -9.35
N ILE A 639 -19.39 -36.25 -8.21
CA ILE A 639 -18.20 -36.35 -7.36
C ILE A 639 -18.00 -37.78 -6.86
N PHE A 640 -19.09 -38.48 -6.55
CA PHE A 640 -19.12 -39.88 -6.11
C PHE A 640 -19.68 -40.82 -7.19
N SER A 641 -19.66 -40.43 -8.46
CA SER A 641 -20.10 -41.27 -9.60
C SER A 641 -19.48 -42.67 -9.60
N ILE A 642 -18.23 -42.82 -9.15
CA ILE A 642 -17.56 -44.12 -8.98
C ILE A 642 -18.26 -44.96 -7.90
N VAL A 643 -18.61 -44.37 -6.76
CA VAL A 643 -19.37 -45.03 -5.69
C VAL A 643 -20.73 -45.44 -6.22
N GLY A 644 -21.43 -44.57 -6.95
CA GLY A 644 -22.69 -44.87 -7.62
C GLY A 644 -22.57 -46.08 -8.56
N PHE A 645 -21.57 -46.08 -9.45
CA PHE A 645 -21.34 -47.19 -10.40
C PHE A 645 -20.95 -48.52 -9.72
N GLN A 646 -20.26 -48.46 -8.59
CA GLN A 646 -19.85 -49.63 -7.80
C GLN A 646 -20.96 -50.15 -6.86
N MET A 647 -21.92 -49.31 -6.48
CA MET A 647 -23.09 -49.69 -5.67
C MET A 647 -24.30 -50.16 -6.50
N VAL A 648 -24.30 -49.95 -7.83
CA VAL A 648 -25.29 -50.60 -8.71
C VAL A 648 -25.15 -52.12 -8.58
N PRO A 649 -26.22 -52.84 -8.19
CA PRO A 649 -26.18 -54.29 -8.04
C PRO A 649 -25.68 -54.96 -9.33
N SER A 650 -24.89 -56.03 -9.20
CA SER A 650 -24.32 -56.80 -10.31
C SER A 650 -25.32 -57.44 -11.30
N ARG A 651 -26.61 -57.10 -11.22
CA ARG A 651 -27.70 -57.55 -12.10
C ARG A 651 -28.00 -56.63 -13.28
N GLN A 652 -27.35 -55.48 -13.41
CA GLN A 652 -27.49 -54.58 -14.58
C GLN A 652 -26.16 -54.31 -15.30
N ARG A 653 -25.25 -55.30 -15.31
CA ARG A 653 -24.12 -55.33 -16.26
C ARG A 653 -24.43 -56.37 -17.34
N MET A 654 -25.32 -56.02 -18.27
CA MET A 654 -25.40 -56.63 -19.60
C MET A 654 -25.51 -55.51 -20.63
#